data_AF-A0A8H3D6H4-F1
#
_entry.id   AF-A0A8H3D6H4-F1
#
_cell.length_a   1.000
_cell.length_b   1.000
_cell.length_c   1.000
_cell.angle_alpha   90.00
_cell.angle_beta   90.00
_cell.angle_gamma   90.00
#
_symmetry.space_group_name_H-M   'P 1'
#
loop_
_entity.id
_entity.type
_entity.pdbx_description
1 polymer ?
#
loop_
_entity_poly.entity_id
_entity_poly.type
_entity_poly.pdbx_seq_one_letter_code
_entity_poly.pdbx_strand_id
1 'polypeptide(L)'
;MATNTLTVPTIPTSTSTTSVSKDSLDETRTNAFVRGYQKAFQTLGFKKGYNFVLWIIFGGAMLGFVLARFMYLHVPTMLAGIAPGEAYWFRRGVYKAGMLVHLGSILPAGFLAVFQFVPVIRYKAILVHRISGYISIFLLFIGMASAFAITRRSFGGEMSSQTWAMTIGPLVLVMATLGWVNIKRLQIDQHRKWMLRTWFYASSIITARIIMIISAKIVAAIGQYFVVWSCDEVLYTMHNNSTQLMEMFPACSTEPLESAHVAVPAVWTRAVNIGSTFRVVFGPSLWIAVLVHAIGVEIYIHLTPGETARLRKVSYQKQLERECEVLKWSVKPQSPIGSFEPLCEVQSDKASVEITSPFDGVVKELLVQEGHIAKVGEGLCVIEVEDDSDSASSSDEPTPAPASTSTPTPAQKTTSATEGSYTPPSPTRKHHPLDPARPVEALSEVIGQRAEKQKDFGKGGNQALATPSARHYARSQGLSDLDALMPGSGRGGRIERADIDAYLKRSQKGETSAVASAKKDLGEEVVIEMGRTRWGMWKSMTKSLEIPLFGYSATLDLTALNEMLPILNAHIPQEYRPSPPPAEQAPSISPDSIFSGSPEAKQTLAPPSDPATHFKRMTMLPLLLKTLSLAMMEWPVMRTHINPTAEPSAKPTLTIRPSADISIGLSTPTGLYTPTLVGLNNRSPYVIAGSLARLAYLGRQTPSGLTPADMPKRGGTLTVSNVGAVGAGKWAVPRLVQGGGVAIVAVGRAEWVVKPGGEKRLEVGVSWSADHRVVEGAELAAFVESWRSWVENPARLVGVGQ
;
A
#
# COMPACT_ATOMS: atom_id res chain seq x y z
N MET A 1 5.36 -64.58 18.50
CA MET A 1 6.62 -64.72 17.74
C MET A 1 6.27 -64.94 16.28
N ALA A 2 6.73 -64.07 15.38
CA ALA A 2 6.76 -64.28 13.92
C ALA A 2 7.55 -63.14 13.25
N THR A 3 8.88 -63.15 13.41
CA THR A 3 9.79 -62.38 12.56
C THR A 3 10.04 -63.18 11.29
N ASN A 4 9.86 -62.57 10.12
CA ASN A 4 10.44 -63.09 8.87
C ASN A 4 10.80 -61.95 7.94
N THR A 5 12.10 -61.80 7.73
CA THR A 5 12.74 -60.90 6.76
C THR A 5 12.70 -61.54 5.38
N LEU A 6 12.48 -60.78 4.31
CA LEU A 6 12.68 -61.24 2.94
C LEU A 6 13.56 -60.26 2.16
N THR A 7 14.68 -60.78 1.68
CA THR A 7 15.74 -60.08 0.96
C THR A 7 15.52 -60.12 -0.56
N VAL A 8 16.05 -59.11 -1.25
CA VAL A 8 16.04 -59.02 -2.73
C VAL A 8 17.22 -59.80 -3.31
N PRO A 9 17.03 -60.64 -4.35
CA PRO A 9 18.14 -61.32 -5.03
C PRO A 9 18.87 -60.40 -6.01
N THR A 10 20.18 -60.61 -6.17
CA THR A 10 21.08 -59.89 -7.08
C THR A 10 21.79 -60.84 -8.05
N ILE A 11 22.56 -60.23 -8.99
CA ILE A 11 23.68 -60.74 -9.81
C ILE A 11 23.29 -61.06 -11.28
N PRO A 12 24.09 -60.71 -12.32
CA PRO A 12 25.52 -60.32 -12.30
C PRO A 12 25.92 -58.95 -12.91
N THR A 13 27.19 -58.64 -12.63
CA THR A 13 28.04 -57.53 -13.07
C THR A 13 28.62 -57.69 -14.49
N SER A 14 28.83 -56.58 -15.21
CA SER A 14 30.12 -56.31 -15.88
C SER A 14 30.36 -54.82 -16.15
N THR A 15 31.51 -54.36 -15.68
CA THR A 15 32.17 -53.05 -15.88
C THR A 15 32.23 -52.52 -17.31
N SER A 16 32.01 -51.20 -17.50
CA SER A 16 33.06 -50.28 -18.01
C SER A 16 32.61 -48.81 -17.94
N THR A 17 33.53 -47.93 -17.58
CA THR A 17 33.37 -46.46 -17.54
C THR A 17 33.24 -45.83 -18.94
N THR A 18 32.25 -44.98 -19.15
CA THR A 18 32.36 -43.79 -20.02
C THR A 18 31.33 -42.73 -19.65
N SER A 19 31.79 -41.49 -19.48
CA SER A 19 30.93 -40.31 -19.31
C SER A 19 30.29 -39.94 -20.65
N VAL A 20 28.96 -39.94 -20.73
CA VAL A 20 28.21 -39.40 -21.88
C VAL A 20 27.17 -38.39 -21.38
N SER A 21 27.11 -37.26 -22.07
CA SER A 21 26.27 -36.10 -21.75
C SER A 21 24.78 -36.41 -21.85
N LYS A 22 23.99 -35.76 -21.00
CA LYS A 22 22.53 -35.98 -20.88
C LYS A 22 21.70 -35.13 -21.86
N ASP A 23 22.29 -34.75 -22.99
CA ASP A 23 21.74 -33.78 -23.95
C ASP A 23 21.24 -34.40 -25.28
N SER A 24 21.38 -35.70 -25.49
CA SER A 24 21.21 -36.33 -26.84
C SER A 24 19.90 -37.11 -27.07
N LEU A 25 18.92 -37.08 -26.16
CA LEU A 25 17.72 -37.95 -26.21
C LEU A 25 16.37 -37.23 -26.44
N ASP A 26 16.34 -35.96 -26.86
CA ASP A 26 15.08 -35.26 -27.19
C ASP A 26 15.12 -34.50 -28.55
N GLU A 27 16.14 -34.72 -29.38
CA GLU A 27 16.36 -33.91 -30.60
C GLU A 27 15.72 -34.48 -31.90
N THR A 28 15.25 -35.73 -31.90
CA THR A 28 14.93 -36.47 -33.14
C THR A 28 13.48 -36.38 -33.63
N ARG A 29 12.58 -35.61 -32.98
CA ARG A 29 11.18 -35.43 -33.45
C ARG A 29 10.62 -34.00 -33.43
N THR A 30 11.45 -32.96 -33.37
CA THR A 30 10.95 -31.59 -33.62
C THR A 30 10.73 -31.35 -35.12
N ASN A 31 9.45 -31.29 -35.52
CA ASN A 31 9.01 -30.91 -36.87
C ASN A 31 9.76 -29.66 -37.38
N ALA A 32 10.08 -29.60 -38.68
CA ALA A 32 10.75 -28.43 -39.28
C ALA A 32 9.98 -27.11 -39.01
N PHE A 33 8.64 -27.18 -39.00
CA PHE A 33 7.76 -26.09 -38.57
C PHE A 33 8.01 -25.64 -37.12
N VAL A 34 8.17 -26.58 -36.18
CA VAL A 34 8.44 -26.29 -34.76
C VAL A 34 9.82 -25.65 -34.60
N ARG A 35 10.84 -26.14 -35.31
CA ARG A 35 12.18 -25.52 -35.32
C ARG A 35 12.18 -24.12 -35.94
N GLY A 36 11.43 -23.92 -37.03
CA GLY A 36 11.23 -22.59 -37.64
C GLY A 36 10.51 -21.61 -36.71
N TYR A 37 9.44 -22.07 -36.05
CA TYR A 37 8.69 -21.33 -35.04
C TYR A 37 9.55 -20.99 -33.81
N GLN A 38 10.35 -21.95 -33.31
CA GLN A 38 11.30 -21.75 -32.22
C GLN A 38 12.33 -20.69 -32.57
N LYS A 39 12.95 -20.78 -33.75
CA LYS A 39 13.89 -19.78 -34.27
C LYS A 39 13.25 -18.39 -34.37
N ALA A 40 12.01 -18.30 -34.89
CA ALA A 40 11.30 -17.03 -35.07
C ALA A 40 10.88 -16.35 -33.75
N PHE A 41 10.39 -17.10 -32.75
CA PHE A 41 10.03 -16.48 -31.47
C PHE A 41 11.28 -16.01 -30.70
N GLN A 42 12.38 -16.77 -30.80
CA GLN A 42 13.65 -16.44 -30.14
C GLN A 42 14.33 -15.22 -30.76
N THR A 43 14.37 -15.11 -32.10
CA THR A 43 14.95 -13.92 -32.78
C THR A 43 14.17 -12.63 -32.49
N LEU A 44 12.87 -12.72 -32.18
CA LEU A 44 12.05 -11.58 -31.75
C LEU A 44 12.07 -11.36 -30.21
N GLY A 45 12.71 -12.26 -29.45
CA GLY A 45 12.94 -12.15 -28.01
C GLY A 45 11.74 -12.43 -27.12
N PHE A 46 10.74 -13.15 -27.60
CA PHE A 46 9.64 -13.61 -26.75
C PHE A 46 10.16 -14.69 -25.79
N LYS A 47 9.87 -14.58 -24.48
CA LYS A 47 10.28 -15.60 -23.49
C LYS A 47 9.30 -16.77 -23.35
N LYS A 48 8.09 -16.66 -23.92
CA LYS A 48 7.03 -17.68 -23.86
C LYS A 48 6.28 -17.72 -25.19
N GLY A 49 6.04 -18.91 -25.73
CA GLY A 49 5.42 -19.10 -27.06
C GLY A 49 4.04 -18.45 -27.20
N TYR A 50 3.18 -18.55 -26.19
CA TYR A 50 1.83 -17.95 -26.26
C TYR A 50 1.85 -16.42 -26.45
N ASN A 51 2.84 -15.70 -25.90
CA ASN A 51 2.97 -14.26 -26.11
C ASN A 51 3.30 -13.91 -27.58
N PHE A 52 4.03 -14.80 -28.26
CA PHE A 52 4.34 -14.65 -29.68
C PHE A 52 3.09 -14.93 -30.54
N VAL A 53 2.29 -15.96 -30.20
CA VAL A 53 1.00 -16.22 -30.85
C VAL A 53 0.03 -15.03 -30.68
N LEU A 54 -0.10 -14.49 -29.48
CA LEU A 54 -0.93 -13.30 -29.23
C LEU A 54 -0.44 -12.08 -30.03
N TRP A 55 0.88 -11.88 -30.16
CA TRP A 55 1.42 -10.81 -31.00
C TRP A 55 1.18 -11.05 -32.50
N ILE A 56 1.24 -12.29 -32.99
CA ILE A 56 0.85 -12.62 -34.37
C ILE A 56 -0.64 -12.32 -34.59
N ILE A 57 -1.52 -12.72 -33.68
CA ILE A 57 -2.97 -12.50 -33.84
C ILE A 57 -3.29 -10.99 -33.84
N PHE A 58 -2.93 -10.27 -32.77
CA PHE A 58 -3.33 -8.86 -32.62
C PHE A 58 -2.43 -7.90 -33.40
N GLY A 59 -1.10 -8.09 -33.32
CA GLY A 59 -0.13 -7.29 -34.07
C GLY A 59 -0.15 -7.57 -35.56
N GLY A 60 -0.34 -8.82 -35.97
CA GLY A 60 -0.51 -9.21 -37.37
C GLY A 60 -1.84 -8.72 -37.96
N ALA A 61 -2.95 -8.76 -37.22
CA ALA A 61 -4.22 -8.16 -37.66
C ALA A 61 -4.08 -6.63 -37.86
N MET A 62 -3.43 -5.93 -36.93
CA MET A 62 -3.13 -4.49 -37.07
C MET A 62 -2.22 -4.22 -38.28
N LEU A 63 -1.14 -4.98 -38.45
CA LEU A 63 -0.20 -4.83 -39.57
C LEU A 63 -0.90 -5.08 -40.92
N GLY A 64 -1.66 -6.17 -41.04
CA GLY A 64 -2.41 -6.52 -42.24
C GLY A 64 -3.47 -5.47 -42.58
N PHE A 65 -4.21 -4.97 -41.58
CA PHE A 65 -5.16 -3.88 -41.77
C PHE A 65 -4.48 -2.60 -42.28
N VAL A 66 -3.38 -2.19 -41.66
CA VAL A 66 -2.66 -0.97 -42.05
C VAL A 66 -2.07 -1.10 -43.46
N LEU A 67 -1.42 -2.22 -43.78
CA LEU A 67 -0.88 -2.50 -45.12
C LEU A 67 -1.96 -2.50 -46.20
N ALA A 68 -3.12 -3.13 -45.94
CA ALA A 68 -4.25 -3.14 -46.85
C ALA A 68 -4.91 -1.76 -47.07
N ARG A 69 -4.61 -0.76 -46.22
CA ARG A 69 -5.20 0.59 -46.31
C ARG A 69 -4.23 1.68 -46.77
N PHE A 70 -2.92 1.43 -46.85
CA PHE A 70 -1.96 2.40 -47.42
C PHE A 70 -2.32 2.82 -48.85
N MET A 71 -2.92 1.94 -49.65
CA MET A 71 -3.40 2.25 -51.01
C MET A 71 -4.44 3.39 -51.05
N TYR A 72 -5.13 3.69 -49.95
CA TYR A 72 -6.12 4.77 -49.86
C TYR A 72 -5.51 6.15 -49.57
N LEU A 73 -4.18 6.28 -49.47
CA LEU A 73 -3.52 7.58 -49.60
C LEU A 73 -3.65 8.13 -51.03
N HIS A 74 -3.81 7.26 -52.03
CA HIS A 74 -4.13 7.65 -53.39
C HIS A 74 -5.64 7.93 -53.52
N VAL A 75 -6.02 9.20 -53.68
CA VAL A 75 -7.42 9.66 -53.65
C VAL A 75 -8.34 8.89 -54.61
N PRO A 76 -8.01 8.65 -55.90
CA PRO A 76 -8.87 7.87 -56.79
C PRO A 76 -9.16 6.45 -56.27
N THR A 77 -8.12 5.76 -55.77
CA THR A 77 -8.23 4.41 -55.21
C THR A 77 -9.08 4.39 -53.94
N MET A 78 -8.97 5.43 -53.11
CA MET A 78 -9.80 5.63 -51.93
C MET A 78 -11.27 5.84 -52.30
N LEU A 79 -11.57 6.78 -53.22
CA LEU A 79 -12.94 7.07 -53.64
C LEU A 79 -13.64 5.89 -54.32
N ALA A 80 -12.88 5.01 -55.00
CA ALA A 80 -13.41 3.76 -55.57
C ALA A 80 -13.58 2.62 -54.55
N GLY A 81 -12.87 2.66 -53.42
CA GLY A 81 -12.83 1.58 -52.42
C GLY A 81 -13.63 1.82 -51.13
N ILE A 82 -14.17 3.02 -50.93
CA ILE A 82 -15.06 3.36 -49.80
C ILE A 82 -16.50 2.87 -50.04
N ALA A 83 -17.31 2.86 -48.98
CA ALA A 83 -18.70 2.43 -49.06
C ALA A 83 -19.53 3.36 -49.99
N PRO A 84 -20.57 2.84 -50.68
CA PRO A 84 -21.46 3.67 -51.50
C PRO A 84 -22.04 4.86 -50.72
N GLY A 85 -22.16 6.01 -51.37
CA GLY A 85 -22.52 7.29 -50.75
C GLY A 85 -21.33 8.11 -50.25
N GLU A 86 -20.36 7.48 -49.58
CA GLU A 86 -19.27 8.20 -48.87
C GLU A 86 -18.40 9.06 -49.81
N ALA A 87 -18.22 8.62 -51.05
CA ALA A 87 -17.47 9.37 -52.08
C ALA A 87 -18.08 10.75 -52.39
N TYR A 88 -19.39 10.94 -52.14
CA TYR A 88 -20.07 12.23 -52.33
C TYR A 88 -19.43 13.34 -51.50
N TRP A 89 -19.13 13.04 -50.22
CA TRP A 89 -18.55 13.97 -49.24
C TRP A 89 -17.02 14.01 -49.35
N PHE A 90 -16.35 12.86 -49.39
CA PHE A 90 -14.88 12.79 -49.32
C PHE A 90 -14.15 13.25 -50.59
N ARG A 91 -14.87 13.55 -51.68
CA ARG A 91 -14.31 14.23 -52.86
C ARG A 91 -14.17 15.76 -52.70
N ARG A 92 -14.87 16.40 -51.75
CA ARG A 92 -14.98 17.87 -51.64
C ARG A 92 -14.27 18.45 -50.41
N GLY A 93 -13.63 19.61 -50.61
CA GLY A 93 -13.22 20.57 -49.57
C GLY A 93 -12.57 19.97 -48.30
N VAL A 94 -13.07 20.39 -47.14
CA VAL A 94 -12.52 20.05 -45.81
C VAL A 94 -12.59 18.56 -45.49
N TYR A 95 -13.60 17.83 -45.99
CA TYR A 95 -13.74 16.40 -45.70
C TYR A 95 -12.70 15.57 -46.46
N LYS A 96 -12.38 15.93 -47.71
CA LYS A 96 -11.27 15.35 -48.47
C LYS A 96 -9.94 15.54 -47.74
N ALA A 97 -9.65 16.77 -47.30
CA ALA A 97 -8.42 17.09 -46.57
C ALA A 97 -8.35 16.36 -45.22
N GLY A 98 -9.43 16.39 -44.44
CA GLY A 98 -9.53 15.69 -43.15
C GLY A 98 -9.33 14.17 -43.29
N MET A 99 -9.91 13.55 -44.32
CA MET A 99 -9.75 12.10 -44.56
C MET A 99 -8.31 11.74 -44.95
N LEU A 100 -7.65 12.54 -45.79
CA LEU A 100 -6.25 12.36 -46.14
C LEU A 100 -5.31 12.55 -44.95
N VAL A 101 -5.53 13.57 -44.11
CA VAL A 101 -4.77 13.79 -42.87
C VAL A 101 -4.99 12.63 -41.90
N HIS A 102 -6.21 12.12 -41.79
CA HIS A 102 -6.53 10.96 -40.95
C HIS A 102 -5.75 9.71 -41.41
N LEU A 103 -5.85 9.33 -42.69
CA LEU A 103 -5.10 8.17 -43.22
C LEU A 103 -3.59 8.36 -43.14
N GLY A 104 -3.09 9.53 -43.55
CA GLY A 104 -1.66 9.87 -43.57
C GLY A 104 -1.00 9.88 -42.19
N SER A 105 -1.79 9.96 -41.11
CA SER A 105 -1.29 9.90 -39.74
C SER A 105 -1.60 8.57 -39.05
N ILE A 106 -2.84 8.06 -39.13
CA ILE A 106 -3.23 6.84 -38.41
C ILE A 106 -2.59 5.57 -38.99
N LEU A 107 -2.35 5.51 -40.31
CA LEU A 107 -1.74 4.33 -40.93
C LEU A 107 -0.26 4.18 -40.54
N PRO A 108 0.62 5.21 -40.68
CA PRO A 108 1.98 5.09 -40.17
C PRO A 108 2.04 4.94 -38.63
N ALA A 109 1.13 5.58 -37.88
CA ALA A 109 1.05 5.40 -36.42
C ALA A 109 0.80 3.93 -36.04
N GLY A 110 -0.18 3.29 -36.67
CA GLY A 110 -0.53 1.87 -36.46
C GLY A 110 0.56 0.91 -36.95
N PHE A 111 1.23 1.21 -38.07
CA PHE A 111 2.40 0.46 -38.54
C PHE A 111 3.51 0.46 -37.46
N LEU A 112 3.90 1.66 -36.99
CA LEU A 112 4.93 1.80 -35.96
C LEU A 112 4.52 1.17 -34.63
N ALA A 113 3.22 1.17 -34.29
CA ALA A 113 2.69 0.57 -33.07
C ALA A 113 2.99 -0.93 -32.94
N VAL A 114 2.85 -1.70 -34.03
CA VAL A 114 3.10 -3.16 -34.05
C VAL A 114 4.52 -3.50 -33.57
N PHE A 115 5.50 -2.70 -33.99
CA PHE A 115 6.90 -2.85 -33.62
C PHE A 115 7.19 -2.43 -32.16
N GLN A 116 6.40 -1.53 -31.55
CA GLN A 116 6.57 -1.15 -30.14
C GLN A 116 6.35 -2.33 -29.17
N PHE A 117 5.58 -3.34 -29.60
CA PHE A 117 5.28 -4.51 -28.79
C PHE A 117 6.29 -5.66 -28.98
N VAL A 118 7.23 -5.56 -29.91
CA VAL A 118 8.29 -6.56 -30.14
C VAL A 118 9.34 -6.49 -29.00
N PRO A 119 9.58 -7.59 -28.26
CA PRO A 119 10.53 -7.59 -27.14
C PRO A 119 11.96 -7.18 -27.50
N VAL A 120 12.55 -7.72 -28.59
CA VAL A 120 13.93 -7.40 -28.99
C VAL A 120 14.16 -5.91 -29.20
N ILE A 121 13.21 -5.19 -29.81
CA ILE A 121 13.35 -3.75 -30.06
C ILE A 121 13.47 -2.99 -28.73
N ARG A 122 12.72 -3.38 -27.70
CA ARG A 122 12.77 -2.76 -26.36
C ARG A 122 14.03 -3.11 -25.56
N TYR A 123 14.63 -4.28 -25.79
CA TYR A 123 15.81 -4.73 -25.03
C TYR A 123 17.15 -4.39 -25.72
N LYS A 124 17.20 -4.38 -27.06
CA LYS A 124 18.43 -4.11 -27.83
C LYS A 124 18.45 -2.76 -28.54
N ALA A 125 17.29 -2.19 -28.88
CA ALA A 125 17.17 -0.99 -29.72
C ALA A 125 16.29 0.10 -29.07
N ILE A 126 16.55 0.40 -27.79
CA ILE A 126 15.70 1.29 -26.98
C ILE A 126 15.58 2.72 -27.55
N LEU A 127 16.60 3.21 -28.27
CA LEU A 127 16.53 4.48 -28.99
C LEU A 127 15.49 4.44 -30.12
N VAL A 128 15.47 3.36 -30.90
CA VAL A 128 14.49 3.14 -31.98
C VAL A 128 13.09 3.07 -31.39
N HIS A 129 12.90 2.31 -30.30
CA HIS A 129 11.62 2.25 -29.56
C HIS A 129 11.15 3.64 -29.12
N ARG A 130 12.06 4.45 -28.56
CA ARG A 130 11.74 5.81 -28.08
C ARG A 130 11.32 6.74 -29.22
N ILE A 131 12.10 6.80 -30.31
CA ILE A 131 11.84 7.68 -31.46
C ILE A 131 10.53 7.27 -32.15
N SER A 132 10.39 5.99 -32.51
CA SER A 132 9.20 5.49 -33.19
C SER A 132 7.94 5.55 -32.31
N GLY A 133 8.08 5.39 -30.99
CA GLY A 133 7.01 5.62 -30.02
C GLY A 133 6.53 7.07 -29.99
N TYR A 134 7.44 8.06 -29.96
CA TYR A 134 7.04 9.47 -30.01
C TYR A 134 6.38 9.85 -31.33
N ILE A 135 6.91 9.39 -32.47
CA ILE A 135 6.30 9.61 -33.79
C ILE A 135 4.89 8.99 -33.83
N SER A 136 4.74 7.75 -33.36
CA SER A 136 3.45 7.05 -33.33
C SER A 136 2.41 7.77 -32.47
N ILE A 137 2.78 8.31 -31.30
CA ILE A 137 1.88 9.14 -30.47
C ILE A 137 1.52 10.46 -31.17
N PHE A 138 2.50 11.19 -31.71
CA PHE A 138 2.26 12.46 -32.41
C PHE A 138 1.28 12.30 -33.58
N LEU A 139 1.48 11.27 -34.39
CA LEU A 139 0.59 10.92 -35.49
C LEU A 139 -0.79 10.46 -35.01
N LEU A 140 -0.89 9.71 -33.89
CA LEU A 140 -2.18 9.35 -33.29
C LEU A 140 -3.00 10.59 -32.89
N PHE A 141 -2.36 11.64 -32.37
CA PHE A 141 -3.04 12.91 -32.04
C PHE A 141 -3.59 13.63 -33.28
N ILE A 142 -2.79 13.76 -34.34
CA ILE A 142 -3.23 14.34 -35.62
C ILE A 142 -4.36 13.51 -36.26
N GLY A 143 -4.23 12.18 -36.21
CA GLY A 143 -5.22 11.24 -36.72
C GLY A 143 -6.55 11.34 -35.97
N MET A 144 -6.52 11.51 -34.65
CA MET A 144 -7.75 11.67 -33.88
C MET A 144 -8.39 13.06 -34.07
N ALA A 145 -7.59 14.12 -34.13
CA ALA A 145 -8.08 15.48 -34.40
C ALA A 145 -8.81 15.54 -35.76
N SER A 146 -8.26 14.92 -36.80
CA SER A 146 -8.89 14.79 -38.10
C SER A 146 -10.09 13.83 -38.10
N ALA A 147 -10.09 12.78 -37.27
CA ALA A 147 -11.24 11.88 -37.10
C ALA A 147 -12.51 12.62 -36.60
N PHE A 148 -12.37 13.57 -35.67
CA PHE A 148 -13.51 14.38 -35.20
C PHE A 148 -14.11 15.27 -36.29
N ALA A 149 -13.31 15.75 -37.24
CA ALA A 149 -13.80 16.57 -38.35
C ALA A 149 -14.63 15.75 -39.35
N ILE A 150 -14.20 14.52 -39.65
CA ILE A 150 -14.86 13.63 -40.63
C ILE A 150 -16.02 12.81 -40.07
N THR A 151 -16.08 12.57 -38.75
CA THR A 151 -17.10 11.67 -38.17
C THR A 151 -18.53 12.16 -38.37
N ARG A 152 -18.73 13.46 -38.61
CA ARG A 152 -20.03 14.08 -38.95
C ARG A 152 -20.60 13.67 -40.30
N ARG A 153 -19.79 13.06 -41.18
CA ARG A 153 -20.20 12.55 -42.50
C ARG A 153 -19.85 11.09 -42.74
N SER A 154 -18.95 10.52 -41.95
CA SER A 154 -18.54 9.12 -42.04
C SER A 154 -19.73 8.19 -41.78
N PHE A 155 -20.04 7.33 -42.75
CA PHE A 155 -21.20 6.43 -42.79
C PHE A 155 -22.51 7.19 -42.47
N GLY A 156 -22.72 8.33 -43.14
CA GLY A 156 -23.88 9.19 -42.95
C GLY A 156 -23.84 10.04 -41.67
N GLY A 157 -22.85 9.84 -40.79
CA GLY A 157 -22.68 10.66 -39.59
C GLY A 157 -23.75 10.47 -38.53
N GLU A 158 -24.30 9.27 -38.38
CA GLU A 158 -25.28 8.97 -37.34
C GLU A 158 -24.79 9.36 -35.92
N MET A 159 -25.72 9.72 -35.04
CA MET A 159 -25.42 10.03 -33.64
C MET A 159 -24.71 8.87 -32.92
N SER A 160 -25.01 7.63 -33.29
CA SER A 160 -24.32 6.40 -32.82
C SER A 160 -22.80 6.44 -33.08
N SER A 161 -22.41 6.92 -34.27
CA SER A 161 -21.02 7.02 -34.73
C SER A 161 -20.33 8.28 -34.20
N GLN A 162 -21.05 9.41 -34.16
CA GLN A 162 -20.50 10.66 -33.61
C GLN A 162 -20.25 10.55 -32.10
N THR A 163 -21.18 9.98 -31.34
CA THR A 163 -21.00 9.74 -29.90
C THR A 163 -19.83 8.81 -29.64
N TRP A 164 -19.69 7.72 -30.40
CA TRP A 164 -18.51 6.83 -30.31
C TRP A 164 -17.21 7.60 -30.50
N ALA A 165 -17.12 8.41 -31.56
CA ALA A 165 -15.91 9.19 -31.83
C ALA A 165 -15.64 10.17 -30.67
N MET A 166 -16.65 10.93 -30.25
CA MET A 166 -16.54 11.93 -29.17
C MET A 166 -16.27 11.35 -27.79
N THR A 167 -16.58 10.07 -27.52
CA THR A 167 -16.24 9.42 -26.23
C THR A 167 -14.91 8.67 -26.29
N ILE A 168 -14.71 7.86 -27.33
CA ILE A 168 -13.55 6.95 -27.42
C ILE A 168 -12.32 7.68 -27.93
N GLY A 169 -12.48 8.67 -28.82
CA GLY A 169 -11.38 9.49 -29.31
C GLY A 169 -10.62 10.21 -28.19
N PRO A 170 -11.28 11.02 -27.34
CA PRO A 170 -10.61 11.68 -26.23
C PRO A 170 -10.06 10.68 -25.21
N LEU A 171 -10.75 9.56 -24.97
CA LEU A 171 -10.28 8.51 -24.05
C LEU A 171 -8.95 7.90 -24.52
N VAL A 172 -8.81 7.60 -25.82
CA VAL A 172 -7.58 7.10 -26.44
C VAL A 172 -6.45 8.13 -26.30
N LEU A 173 -6.73 9.43 -26.50
CA LEU A 173 -5.75 10.50 -26.33
C LEU A 173 -5.31 10.68 -24.87
N VAL A 174 -6.25 10.66 -23.91
CA VAL A 174 -5.95 10.71 -22.47
C VAL A 174 -5.06 9.54 -22.07
N MET A 175 -5.38 8.31 -22.51
CA MET A 175 -4.55 7.13 -22.24
C MET A 175 -3.16 7.24 -22.87
N ALA A 176 -3.04 7.79 -24.08
CA ALA A 176 -1.75 8.04 -24.72
C ALA A 176 -0.90 9.06 -23.93
N THR A 177 -1.52 10.18 -23.50
CA THR A 177 -0.88 11.18 -22.63
C THR A 177 -0.44 10.58 -21.31
N LEU A 178 -1.28 9.79 -20.64
CA LEU A 178 -0.91 9.11 -19.38
C LEU A 178 0.26 8.15 -19.62
N GLY A 179 0.27 7.39 -20.71
CA GLY A 179 1.40 6.55 -21.09
C GLY A 179 2.69 7.33 -21.32
N TRP A 180 2.62 8.52 -21.93
CA TRP A 180 3.75 9.42 -22.16
C TRP A 180 4.27 10.08 -20.87
N VAL A 181 3.38 10.57 -20.00
CA VAL A 181 3.74 11.14 -18.69
C VAL A 181 4.41 10.08 -17.81
N ASN A 182 3.88 8.86 -17.77
CA ASN A 182 4.45 7.80 -16.94
C ASN A 182 5.86 7.39 -17.39
N ILE A 183 6.17 7.34 -18.69
CA ILE A 183 7.55 7.05 -19.14
C ILE A 183 8.51 8.21 -18.85
N LYS A 184 8.05 9.47 -18.91
CA LYS A 184 8.82 10.64 -18.45
C LYS A 184 9.06 10.65 -16.93
N ARG A 185 8.19 10.00 -16.16
CA ARG A 185 8.36 9.71 -14.71
C ARG A 185 9.11 8.40 -14.42
N LEU A 186 9.65 7.72 -15.44
CA LEU A 186 10.34 6.43 -15.36
C LEU A 186 9.47 5.27 -14.83
N GLN A 187 8.14 5.43 -14.82
CA GLN A 187 7.16 4.42 -14.37
C GLN A 187 6.81 3.47 -15.53
N ILE A 188 7.69 2.52 -15.80
CA ILE A 188 7.62 1.61 -16.96
C ILE A 188 6.41 0.64 -16.83
N ASP A 189 6.03 0.23 -15.61
CA ASP A 189 4.87 -0.63 -15.37
C ASP A 189 3.55 0.06 -15.77
N GLN A 190 3.41 1.34 -15.45
CA GLN A 190 2.24 2.15 -15.82
C GLN A 190 2.26 2.53 -17.30
N HIS A 191 3.41 2.94 -17.84
CA HIS A 191 3.57 3.19 -19.27
C HIS A 191 3.09 2.00 -20.12
N ARG A 192 3.50 0.76 -19.78
CA ARG A 192 3.03 -0.47 -20.44
C ARG A 192 1.50 -0.57 -20.42
N LYS A 193 0.86 -0.37 -19.26
CA LYS A 193 -0.60 -0.51 -19.11
C LYS A 193 -1.36 0.51 -19.94
N TRP A 194 -0.96 1.78 -19.89
CA TRP A 194 -1.61 2.85 -20.64
C TRP A 194 -1.45 2.66 -22.15
N MET A 195 -0.25 2.32 -22.63
CA MET A 195 -0.01 2.04 -24.05
C MET A 195 -0.79 0.81 -24.55
N LEU A 196 -0.94 -0.24 -23.74
CA LEU A 196 -1.80 -1.38 -24.10
C LEU A 196 -3.25 -0.93 -24.31
N ARG A 197 -3.82 -0.13 -23.41
CA ARG A 197 -5.21 0.37 -23.56
C ARG A 197 -5.37 1.25 -24.79
N THR A 198 -4.48 2.22 -25.00
CA THR A 198 -4.47 3.09 -26.19
C THR A 198 -4.55 2.28 -27.48
N TRP A 199 -3.69 1.28 -27.65
CA TRP A 199 -3.62 0.52 -28.91
C TRP A 199 -4.71 -0.54 -29.04
N PHE A 200 -5.18 -1.14 -27.94
CA PHE A 200 -6.37 -2.01 -27.98
C PHE A 200 -7.62 -1.22 -28.39
N TYR A 201 -7.83 -0.03 -27.82
CA TYR A 201 -8.99 0.80 -28.14
C TYR A 201 -8.91 1.34 -29.57
N ALA A 202 -7.73 1.76 -30.04
CA ALA A 202 -7.51 2.10 -31.45
C ALA A 202 -7.78 0.91 -32.39
N SER A 203 -7.37 -0.32 -32.02
CA SER A 203 -7.58 -1.52 -32.84
C SER A 203 -9.04 -1.99 -32.92
N SER A 204 -9.94 -1.47 -32.07
CA SER A 204 -11.37 -1.78 -32.12
C SER A 204 -11.99 -1.51 -33.49
N ILE A 205 -11.45 -0.56 -34.27
CA ILE A 205 -11.90 -0.28 -35.65
C ILE A 205 -11.77 -1.50 -36.58
N ILE A 206 -10.79 -2.38 -36.35
CA ILE A 206 -10.56 -3.60 -37.14
C ILE A 206 -11.67 -4.61 -36.85
N THR A 207 -11.94 -4.84 -35.56
CA THR A 207 -13.00 -5.74 -35.10
C THR A 207 -14.39 -5.21 -35.46
N ALA A 208 -14.59 -3.89 -35.41
CA ALA A 208 -15.80 -3.23 -35.85
C ALA A 208 -16.11 -3.52 -37.33
N ARG A 209 -15.11 -3.66 -38.21
CA ARG A 209 -15.35 -4.06 -39.62
C ARG A 209 -15.87 -5.50 -39.74
N ILE A 210 -15.38 -6.42 -38.91
CA ILE A 210 -15.87 -7.82 -38.90
C ILE A 210 -17.32 -7.85 -38.42
N ILE A 211 -17.62 -7.20 -37.30
CA ILE A 211 -18.97 -7.08 -36.74
C ILE A 211 -19.90 -6.40 -37.76
N MET A 212 -19.48 -5.30 -38.38
CA MET A 212 -20.26 -4.55 -39.37
C MET A 212 -20.64 -5.41 -40.59
N ILE A 213 -19.76 -6.28 -41.09
CA ILE A 213 -20.08 -7.18 -42.22
C ILE A 213 -21.14 -8.21 -41.83
N ILE A 214 -21.07 -8.75 -40.61
CA ILE A 214 -22.05 -9.71 -40.08
C ILE A 214 -23.39 -9.02 -39.84
N SER A 215 -23.39 -7.90 -39.11
CA SER A 215 -24.57 -7.09 -38.82
C SER A 215 -25.26 -6.59 -40.09
N ALA A 216 -24.50 -6.17 -41.12
CA ALA A 216 -25.07 -5.73 -42.39
C ALA A 216 -25.88 -6.85 -43.08
N LYS A 217 -25.39 -8.09 -43.07
CA LYS A 217 -26.16 -9.23 -43.61
C LYS A 217 -27.42 -9.51 -42.83
N ILE A 218 -27.39 -9.38 -41.50
CA ILE A 218 -28.56 -9.58 -40.63
C ILE A 218 -29.60 -8.48 -40.88
N VAL A 219 -29.20 -7.20 -40.85
CA VAL A 219 -30.08 -6.04 -41.10
C VAL A 219 -30.71 -6.12 -42.50
N ALA A 220 -29.92 -6.45 -43.52
CA ALA A 220 -30.41 -6.60 -44.89
C ALA A 220 -31.38 -7.79 -45.06
N ALA A 221 -31.27 -8.85 -44.25
CA ALA A 221 -32.21 -9.97 -44.24
C ALA A 221 -33.52 -9.65 -43.50
N ILE A 222 -33.50 -8.74 -42.52
CA ILE A 222 -34.70 -8.25 -41.83
C ILE A 222 -35.49 -7.29 -42.74
N GLY A 223 -34.81 -6.44 -43.51
CA GLY A 223 -35.42 -5.60 -44.56
C GLY A 223 -36.31 -4.45 -44.08
N GLN A 224 -36.51 -4.28 -42.77
CA GLN A 224 -37.36 -3.24 -42.17
C GLN A 224 -36.62 -1.95 -41.78
N TYR A 225 -35.31 -1.87 -42.00
CA TYR A 225 -34.50 -0.71 -41.62
C TYR A 225 -34.35 0.28 -42.78
N PHE A 226 -34.39 1.57 -42.47
CA PHE A 226 -34.28 2.67 -43.44
C PHE A 226 -33.37 3.76 -42.89
N VAL A 227 -32.63 4.44 -43.77
CA VAL A 227 -31.82 5.62 -43.44
C VAL A 227 -32.19 6.76 -44.36
N VAL A 228 -32.23 7.99 -43.85
CA VAL A 228 -32.52 9.19 -44.65
C VAL A 228 -31.25 9.64 -45.38
N TRP A 229 -31.37 9.86 -46.69
CA TRP A 229 -30.32 10.36 -47.58
C TRP A 229 -30.82 11.62 -48.29
N SER A 230 -29.92 12.52 -48.70
CA SER A 230 -30.29 13.63 -49.59
C SER A 230 -30.33 13.17 -51.05
N CYS A 231 -31.23 13.74 -51.85
CA CYS A 231 -31.49 13.26 -53.21
C CYS A 231 -30.29 13.45 -54.16
N ASP A 232 -29.47 14.47 -53.93
CA ASP A 232 -28.19 14.71 -54.63
C ASP A 232 -27.13 13.62 -54.34
N GLU A 233 -27.06 13.13 -53.10
CA GLU A 233 -26.18 12.04 -52.67
C GLU A 233 -26.61 10.70 -53.29
N VAL A 234 -27.92 10.44 -53.34
CA VAL A 234 -28.49 9.26 -54.02
C VAL A 234 -28.20 9.33 -55.53
N LEU A 235 -28.47 10.47 -56.18
CA LEU A 235 -28.20 10.69 -57.61
C LEU A 235 -26.72 10.43 -57.95
N TYR A 236 -25.79 10.97 -57.14
CA TYR A 236 -24.36 10.74 -57.34
C TYR A 236 -23.97 9.27 -57.15
N THR A 237 -24.54 8.59 -56.15
CA THR A 237 -24.31 7.15 -55.90
C THR A 237 -24.87 6.27 -57.02
N MET A 238 -25.83 6.80 -57.79
CA MET A 238 -26.40 6.19 -59.00
C MET A 238 -25.73 6.68 -60.30
N HIS A 239 -24.49 7.17 -60.22
CA HIS A 239 -23.72 7.67 -61.36
C HIS A 239 -24.45 8.75 -62.19
N ASN A 240 -25.22 9.62 -61.52
CA ASN A 240 -26.03 10.69 -62.09
C ASN A 240 -27.19 10.22 -63.00
N ASN A 241 -27.70 8.99 -62.82
CA ASN A 241 -28.87 8.51 -63.55
C ASN A 241 -30.19 9.08 -62.98
N SER A 242 -30.65 10.20 -63.53
CA SER A 242 -31.86 10.91 -63.08
C SER A 242 -33.17 10.16 -63.33
N THR A 243 -33.28 9.40 -64.43
CA THR A 243 -34.50 8.63 -64.74
C THR A 243 -34.76 7.55 -63.70
N GLN A 244 -33.73 6.77 -63.37
CA GLN A 244 -33.78 5.71 -62.36
C GLN A 244 -33.94 6.27 -60.94
N LEU A 245 -33.51 7.51 -60.68
CA LEU A 245 -33.74 8.20 -59.41
C LEU A 245 -35.24 8.45 -59.21
N MET A 246 -35.92 9.04 -60.19
CA MET A 246 -37.36 9.36 -60.09
C MET A 246 -38.23 8.11 -60.01
N GLU A 247 -37.85 7.03 -60.70
CA GLU A 247 -38.55 5.73 -60.65
C GLU A 247 -38.52 5.10 -59.24
N MET A 248 -37.36 5.09 -58.56
CA MET A 248 -37.22 4.49 -57.23
C MET A 248 -37.60 5.43 -56.09
N PHE A 249 -37.39 6.73 -56.27
CA PHE A 249 -37.52 7.74 -55.23
C PHE A 249 -38.32 8.94 -55.75
N PRO A 250 -39.66 8.82 -55.92
CA PRO A 250 -40.50 9.90 -56.46
C PRO A 250 -40.41 11.21 -55.67
N ALA A 251 -40.10 11.14 -54.37
CA ALA A 251 -39.85 12.30 -53.51
C ALA A 251 -38.66 13.18 -53.95
N CYS A 252 -37.78 12.68 -54.83
CA CYS A 252 -36.65 13.43 -55.38
C CYS A 252 -36.99 14.20 -56.68
N SER A 253 -38.27 14.35 -57.04
CA SER A 253 -38.70 15.10 -58.24
C SER A 253 -38.71 16.62 -58.06
N THR A 254 -38.52 17.14 -56.85
CA THR A 254 -38.57 18.58 -56.53
C THR A 254 -37.18 19.19 -56.47
N GLU A 255 -36.95 20.30 -57.20
CA GLU A 255 -35.74 21.11 -57.05
C GLU A 255 -35.84 22.10 -55.87
N PRO A 256 -34.74 22.42 -55.18
CA PRO A 256 -33.38 21.90 -55.38
C PRO A 256 -33.15 20.55 -54.69
N LEU A 257 -32.47 19.61 -55.38
CA LEU A 257 -32.20 18.25 -54.88
C LEU A 257 -31.33 18.19 -53.60
N GLU A 258 -30.62 19.27 -53.25
CA GLU A 258 -29.80 19.35 -52.03
C GLU A 258 -30.63 19.49 -50.74
N SER A 259 -31.87 19.99 -50.82
CA SER A 259 -32.79 20.08 -49.67
C SER A 259 -33.80 18.92 -49.62
N ALA A 260 -34.02 18.23 -50.74
CA ALA A 260 -34.88 17.05 -50.81
C ALA A 260 -34.20 15.84 -50.14
N HIS A 261 -34.96 15.15 -49.29
CA HIS A 261 -34.48 13.99 -48.52
C HIS A 261 -35.42 12.79 -48.72
N VAL A 262 -34.85 11.58 -48.79
CA VAL A 262 -35.60 10.34 -49.01
C VAL A 262 -35.12 9.21 -48.10
N ALA A 263 -36.04 8.35 -47.67
CA ALA A 263 -35.72 7.15 -46.89
C ALA A 263 -35.28 6.01 -47.82
N VAL A 264 -34.05 5.53 -47.65
CA VAL A 264 -33.46 4.44 -48.43
C VAL A 264 -33.50 3.14 -47.61
N PRO A 265 -34.16 2.06 -48.09
CA PRO A 265 -34.16 0.78 -47.38
C PRO A 265 -32.77 0.14 -47.33
N ALA A 266 -32.41 -0.37 -46.16
CA ALA A 266 -31.19 -1.11 -45.88
C ALA A 266 -31.35 -2.58 -46.31
N VAL A 267 -31.12 -2.84 -47.60
CA VAL A 267 -31.18 -4.18 -48.22
C VAL A 267 -29.98 -4.43 -49.15
N TRP A 268 -29.63 -5.69 -49.37
CA TRP A 268 -28.42 -6.07 -50.12
C TRP A 268 -28.68 -6.21 -51.63
N THR A 269 -29.18 -5.15 -52.28
CA THR A 269 -29.61 -5.18 -53.70
C THR A 269 -28.78 -4.25 -54.60
N ARG A 270 -28.93 -2.94 -54.48
CA ARG A 270 -28.24 -1.92 -55.28
C ARG A 270 -27.23 -1.14 -54.43
N ALA A 271 -26.31 -0.41 -55.06
CA ALA A 271 -25.25 0.34 -54.37
C ALA A 271 -25.80 1.28 -53.28
N VAL A 272 -26.89 2.02 -53.56
CA VAL A 272 -27.54 2.93 -52.59
C VAL A 272 -28.06 2.16 -51.36
N ASN A 273 -28.69 1.00 -51.56
CA ASN A 273 -29.24 0.18 -50.47
C ASN A 273 -28.14 -0.50 -49.63
N ILE A 274 -27.06 -0.94 -50.27
CA ILE A 274 -25.85 -1.45 -49.59
C ILE A 274 -25.21 -0.33 -48.75
N GLY A 275 -25.13 0.88 -49.30
CA GLY A 275 -24.72 2.08 -48.55
C GLY A 275 -25.60 2.31 -47.32
N SER A 276 -26.92 2.33 -47.49
CA SER A 276 -27.89 2.50 -46.38
C SER A 276 -27.69 1.43 -45.31
N THR A 277 -27.53 0.17 -45.72
CA THR A 277 -27.24 -0.96 -44.81
C THR A 277 -26.00 -0.70 -43.96
N PHE A 278 -24.89 -0.24 -44.56
CA PHE A 278 -23.67 0.06 -43.81
C PHE A 278 -23.82 1.25 -42.85
N ARG A 279 -24.66 2.24 -43.15
CA ARG A 279 -24.93 3.38 -42.23
C ARG A 279 -25.56 2.90 -40.93
N VAL A 280 -26.65 2.12 -41.01
CA VAL A 280 -27.37 1.55 -39.85
C VAL A 280 -26.43 0.78 -38.91
N VAL A 281 -25.50 0.00 -39.46
CA VAL A 281 -24.68 -0.92 -38.65
C VAL A 281 -23.35 -0.36 -38.19
N PHE A 282 -22.84 0.73 -38.77
CA PHE A 282 -21.48 1.21 -38.49
C PHE A 282 -21.31 1.66 -37.03
N GLY A 283 -22.14 2.57 -36.55
CA GLY A 283 -22.10 3.08 -35.17
C GLY A 283 -22.27 1.99 -34.10
N PRO A 284 -23.33 1.15 -34.17
CA PRO A 284 -23.50 0.03 -33.24
C PRO A 284 -22.31 -0.94 -33.25
N SER A 285 -21.72 -1.23 -34.41
CA SER A 285 -20.56 -2.13 -34.52
C SER A 285 -19.31 -1.56 -33.85
N LEU A 286 -19.10 -0.23 -33.90
CA LEU A 286 -18.01 0.45 -33.20
C LEU A 286 -18.13 0.33 -31.68
N TRP A 287 -19.35 0.49 -31.14
CA TRP A 287 -19.61 0.35 -29.71
C TRP A 287 -19.41 -1.08 -29.20
N ILE A 288 -19.96 -2.08 -29.90
CA ILE A 288 -19.77 -3.50 -29.55
C ILE A 288 -18.28 -3.87 -29.61
N ALA A 289 -17.57 -3.42 -30.65
CA ALA A 289 -16.13 -3.66 -30.77
C ALA A 289 -15.35 -3.07 -29.57
N VAL A 290 -15.61 -1.82 -29.19
CA VAL A 290 -14.92 -1.20 -28.05
C VAL A 290 -15.23 -1.91 -26.73
N LEU A 291 -16.47 -2.34 -26.49
CA LEU A 291 -16.82 -3.10 -25.28
C LEU A 291 -15.98 -4.39 -25.15
N VAL A 292 -15.84 -5.15 -26.25
CA VAL A 292 -15.00 -6.36 -26.30
C VAL A 292 -13.52 -6.02 -26.00
N HIS A 293 -13.00 -4.89 -26.50
CA HIS A 293 -11.60 -4.50 -26.28
C HIS A 293 -11.37 -3.95 -24.85
N ALA A 294 -12.34 -3.27 -24.27
CA ALA A 294 -12.33 -2.79 -22.88
C ALA A 294 -12.24 -3.97 -21.89
N ILE A 295 -13.09 -4.98 -22.07
CA ILE A 295 -13.05 -6.20 -21.24
C ILE A 295 -11.76 -6.98 -21.50
N GLY A 296 -11.39 -7.20 -22.77
CA GLY A 296 -10.23 -8.00 -23.16
C GLY A 296 -8.89 -7.42 -22.67
N VAL A 297 -8.69 -6.10 -22.72
CA VAL A 297 -7.43 -5.49 -22.27
C VAL A 297 -7.26 -5.55 -20.76
N GLU A 298 -8.35 -5.39 -19.99
CA GLU A 298 -8.28 -5.54 -18.53
C GLU A 298 -8.00 -6.99 -18.13
N ILE A 299 -8.66 -7.97 -18.74
CA ILE A 299 -8.37 -9.40 -18.51
C ILE A 299 -6.89 -9.68 -18.80
N TYR A 300 -6.35 -9.21 -19.93
CA TYR A 300 -4.93 -9.40 -20.27
C TYR A 300 -3.96 -8.72 -19.29
N ILE A 301 -4.29 -7.55 -18.76
CA ILE A 301 -3.48 -6.87 -17.73
C ILE A 301 -3.51 -7.66 -16.42
N HIS A 302 -4.69 -8.14 -15.99
CA HIS A 302 -4.85 -8.93 -14.76
C HIS A 302 -4.19 -10.32 -14.85
N LEU A 303 -4.15 -10.93 -16.04
CA LEU A 303 -3.41 -12.17 -16.31
C LEU A 303 -1.88 -11.96 -16.44
N THR A 304 -1.36 -10.73 -16.34
CA THR A 304 0.09 -10.44 -16.37
C THR A 304 0.65 -9.74 -15.12
N PRO A 305 0.37 -10.25 -13.89
CA PRO A 305 0.80 -9.60 -12.64
C PRO A 305 2.31 -9.70 -12.42
N GLY A 306 2.94 -10.85 -12.71
CA GLY A 306 4.38 -11.05 -12.53
C GLY A 306 5.24 -10.12 -13.40
N GLU A 307 4.82 -9.86 -14.64
CA GLU A 307 5.50 -8.89 -15.52
C GLU A 307 5.32 -7.45 -15.04
N THR A 308 4.15 -7.12 -14.51
CA THR A 308 3.90 -5.82 -13.86
C THR A 308 4.80 -5.61 -12.64
N ALA A 309 4.92 -6.63 -11.77
CA ALA A 309 5.81 -6.59 -10.61
C ALA A 309 7.30 -6.48 -11.01
N ARG A 310 7.73 -7.21 -12.04
CA ARG A 310 9.10 -7.14 -12.59
C ARG A 310 9.42 -5.73 -13.10
N LEU A 311 8.53 -5.14 -13.91
CA LEU A 311 8.74 -3.79 -14.44
C LEU A 311 8.68 -2.71 -13.36
N ARG A 312 7.91 -2.90 -12.28
CA ARG A 312 7.90 -1.99 -11.13
C ARG A 312 9.25 -1.95 -10.42
N LYS A 313 9.90 -3.11 -10.20
CA LYS A 313 11.27 -3.17 -9.64
C LYS A 313 12.27 -2.40 -10.51
N VAL A 314 12.23 -2.60 -11.83
CA VAL A 314 13.09 -1.89 -12.79
C VAL A 314 12.80 -0.38 -12.82
N SER A 315 11.53 0.01 -12.66
CA SER A 315 11.13 1.43 -12.58
C SER A 315 11.71 2.09 -11.34
N TYR A 316 11.63 1.41 -10.19
CA TYR A 316 12.21 1.86 -8.92
C TYR A 316 13.73 1.98 -8.99
N GLN A 317 14.43 0.96 -9.52
CA GLN A 317 15.88 1.02 -9.74
C GLN A 317 16.28 2.21 -10.63
N LYS A 318 15.59 2.44 -11.75
CA LYS A 318 15.86 3.59 -12.63
C LYS A 318 15.49 4.96 -12.04
N GLN A 319 14.65 4.99 -11.01
CA GLN A 319 14.36 6.21 -10.25
C GLN A 319 15.46 6.50 -9.21
N LEU A 320 16.08 5.45 -8.66
CA LEU A 320 17.26 5.55 -7.80
C LEU A 320 18.55 5.84 -8.59
N GLU A 321 18.73 5.29 -9.80
CA GLU A 321 19.86 5.58 -10.70
C GLU A 321 19.87 7.02 -11.26
N ARG A 322 19.15 7.96 -10.62
CA ARG A 322 19.20 9.37 -10.98
C ARG A 322 20.49 10.00 -10.47
N GLU A 323 21.16 10.64 -11.41
CA GLU A 323 22.31 11.49 -11.21
C GLU A 323 21.85 12.85 -10.65
N CYS A 324 22.56 13.33 -9.61
CA CYS A 324 22.39 14.64 -8.99
C CYS A 324 23.74 15.38 -9.05
N GLU A 325 23.73 16.63 -9.48
CA GLU A 325 24.93 17.47 -9.53
C GLU A 325 25.14 18.13 -8.16
N VAL A 326 26.35 18.09 -7.60
CA VAL A 326 26.67 18.83 -6.37
C VAL A 326 26.95 20.27 -6.73
N LEU A 327 26.04 21.18 -6.42
CA LEU A 327 26.18 22.61 -6.76
C LEU A 327 27.23 23.29 -5.89
N LYS A 328 27.17 23.04 -4.57
CA LYS A 328 27.96 23.77 -3.58
C LYS A 328 28.10 22.99 -2.28
N TRP A 329 29.29 22.95 -1.72
CA TRP A 329 29.52 22.49 -0.35
C TRP A 329 29.36 23.64 0.66
N SER A 330 28.61 23.37 1.73
CA SER A 330 28.47 24.24 2.89
C SER A 330 29.56 23.99 3.95
N VAL A 331 30.25 22.83 3.86
CA VAL A 331 31.33 22.39 4.76
C VAL A 331 32.69 22.31 4.05
N LYS A 332 33.77 22.28 4.84
CA LYS A 332 35.14 22.06 4.36
C LYS A 332 35.76 20.81 5.01
N PRO A 333 36.74 20.15 4.36
CA PRO A 333 37.54 19.13 5.04
C PRO A 333 38.12 19.68 6.34
N GLN A 334 38.15 18.85 7.38
CA GLN A 334 38.57 19.16 8.75
C GLN A 334 37.68 20.17 9.51
N SER A 335 36.46 20.47 9.03
CA SER A 335 35.48 21.21 9.84
C SER A 335 34.63 20.27 10.71
N PRO A 336 34.32 20.64 11.97
CA PRO A 336 33.28 19.98 12.73
C PRO A 336 31.92 20.22 12.06
N ILE A 337 31.05 19.22 12.10
CA ILE A 337 29.69 19.28 11.58
C ILE A 337 28.73 18.63 12.59
N GLY A 338 27.66 19.34 12.93
CA GLY A 338 26.59 18.82 13.77
C GLY A 338 25.58 17.99 12.98
N SER A 339 24.87 17.10 13.66
CA SER A 339 23.72 16.41 13.10
C SER A 339 22.68 17.43 12.63
N PHE A 340 22.15 17.22 11.41
CA PHE A 340 21.25 18.11 10.68
C PHE A 340 21.84 19.44 10.17
N GLU A 341 23.12 19.73 10.36
CA GLU A 341 23.76 20.88 9.70
C GLU A 341 23.98 20.60 8.20
N PRO A 342 23.90 21.63 7.32
CA PRO A 342 23.97 21.44 5.87
C PRO A 342 25.36 21.04 5.40
N LEU A 343 25.44 19.95 4.63
CA LEU A 343 26.66 19.46 3.98
C LEU A 343 26.82 20.09 2.58
N CYS A 344 25.84 19.93 1.70
CA CYS A 344 25.89 20.46 0.34
C CYS A 344 24.51 20.66 -0.29
N GLU A 345 24.41 21.61 -1.22
CA GLU A 345 23.25 21.75 -2.11
C GLU A 345 23.47 20.89 -3.36
N VAL A 346 22.51 20.02 -3.69
CA VAL A 346 22.53 19.21 -4.91
C VAL A 346 21.38 19.58 -5.84
N GLN A 347 21.64 19.64 -7.14
CA GLN A 347 20.64 19.85 -8.17
C GLN A 347 20.28 18.56 -8.89
N SER A 348 18.98 18.24 -8.87
CA SER A 348 18.38 17.23 -9.74
C SER A 348 17.75 17.88 -10.97
N ASP A 349 17.29 17.08 -11.94
CA ASP A 349 16.58 17.56 -13.15
C ASP A 349 15.27 18.34 -12.90
N LYS A 350 14.84 18.51 -11.64
CA LYS A 350 13.53 19.07 -11.23
C LYS A 350 13.54 20.01 -10.03
N ALA A 351 14.60 20.00 -9.21
CA ALA A 351 14.74 20.84 -8.03
C ALA A 351 16.20 20.79 -7.53
N SER A 352 16.67 21.88 -6.90
CA SER A 352 17.78 21.78 -5.94
C SER A 352 17.25 21.39 -4.57
N VAL A 353 18.06 20.65 -3.82
CA VAL A 353 17.75 20.13 -2.48
C VAL A 353 19.03 20.19 -1.66
N GLU A 354 18.94 20.69 -0.43
CA GLU A 354 20.05 20.72 0.52
C GLU A 354 20.15 19.38 1.26
N ILE A 355 21.34 18.78 1.27
CA ILE A 355 21.67 17.55 1.99
C ILE A 355 22.35 17.95 3.30
N THR A 356 21.83 17.45 4.43
CA THR A 356 22.35 17.70 5.77
C THR A 356 23.11 16.48 6.34
N SER A 357 23.93 16.69 7.37
CA SER A 357 24.72 15.63 8.00
C SER A 357 23.84 14.71 8.87
N PRO A 358 23.94 13.37 8.73
CA PRO A 358 23.25 12.43 9.59
C PRO A 358 23.99 12.11 10.91
N PHE A 359 25.21 12.63 11.11
CA PHE A 359 26.06 12.36 12.27
C PHE A 359 26.75 13.63 12.77
N ASP A 360 26.96 13.73 14.08
CA ASP A 360 27.89 14.67 14.70
C ASP A 360 29.33 14.15 14.51
N GLY A 361 30.27 15.00 14.07
CA GLY A 361 31.65 14.58 13.87
C GLY A 361 32.51 15.59 13.10
N VAL A 362 33.65 15.15 12.59
CA VAL A 362 34.55 15.96 11.74
C VAL A 362 34.53 15.44 10.32
N VAL A 363 34.32 16.32 9.33
CA VAL A 363 34.34 15.96 7.91
C VAL A 363 35.77 15.69 7.47
N LYS A 364 36.14 14.41 7.31
CA LYS A 364 37.53 13.99 7.03
C LYS A 364 37.93 14.29 5.59
N GLU A 365 37.11 13.87 4.63
CA GLU A 365 37.32 14.04 3.19
C GLU A 365 36.00 14.21 2.44
N LEU A 366 36.04 14.98 1.34
CA LEU A 366 34.93 15.13 0.38
C LEU A 366 35.22 14.26 -0.84
N LEU A 367 34.30 13.35 -1.17
CA LEU A 367 34.48 12.35 -2.23
C LEU A 367 34.03 12.87 -3.61
N VAL A 368 33.22 13.93 -3.65
CA VAL A 368 32.70 14.55 -4.87
C VAL A 368 32.96 16.06 -4.84
N GLN A 369 33.50 16.62 -5.93
CA GLN A 369 33.78 18.06 -6.06
C GLN A 369 32.53 18.85 -6.49
N GLU A 370 32.53 20.17 -6.28
CA GLU A 370 31.50 21.05 -6.83
C GLU A 370 31.44 20.95 -8.36
N GLY A 371 30.23 21.07 -8.93
CA GLY A 371 29.97 20.89 -10.36
C GLY A 371 30.12 19.44 -10.88
N HIS A 372 30.36 18.46 -10.00
CA HIS A 372 30.42 17.05 -10.38
C HIS A 372 29.12 16.31 -10.08
N ILE A 373 28.86 15.28 -10.88
CA ILE A 373 27.66 14.44 -10.80
C ILE A 373 27.91 13.29 -9.82
N ALA A 374 27.14 13.25 -8.74
CA ALA A 374 27.05 12.11 -7.83
C ALA A 374 25.83 11.23 -8.18
N LYS A 375 25.97 9.91 -8.05
CA LYS A 375 24.82 9.00 -8.15
C LYS A 375 24.17 8.83 -6.78
N VAL A 376 22.84 8.78 -6.74
CA VAL A 376 22.12 8.52 -5.47
C VAL A 376 22.51 7.14 -4.93
N GLY A 377 23.16 7.13 -3.76
CA GLY A 377 23.74 5.94 -3.12
C GLY A 377 25.26 5.82 -3.23
N GLU A 378 25.92 6.74 -3.94
CA GLU A 378 27.37 6.95 -3.92
C GLU A 378 27.78 7.78 -2.68
N GLY A 379 28.99 7.57 -2.16
CA GLY A 379 29.48 8.29 -0.99
C GLY A 379 29.81 9.74 -1.33
N LEU A 380 29.29 10.70 -0.55
CA LEU A 380 29.53 12.14 -0.77
C LEU A 380 30.72 12.67 0.04
N CYS A 381 30.86 12.24 1.29
CA CYS A 381 31.97 12.58 2.19
C CYS A 381 32.16 11.49 3.25
N VAL A 382 33.29 11.52 3.96
CA VAL A 382 33.56 10.68 5.13
C VAL A 382 33.54 11.56 6.38
N ILE A 383 32.79 11.14 7.40
CA ILE A 383 32.66 11.84 8.68
C ILE A 383 33.24 10.92 9.77
N GLU A 384 34.14 11.48 10.58
CA GLU A 384 34.76 10.80 11.71
C GLU A 384 33.96 11.12 12.98
N VAL A 385 33.45 10.08 13.64
CA VAL A 385 32.53 10.15 14.79
C VAL A 385 33.25 9.59 16.00
N GLU A 386 33.22 10.31 17.13
CA GLU A 386 33.80 9.84 18.39
C GLU A 386 32.84 8.87 19.09
N ASP A 387 33.12 7.57 19.01
CA ASP A 387 32.44 6.53 19.80
C ASP A 387 33.22 6.26 21.10
N ASP A 388 32.57 6.49 22.24
CA ASP A 388 33.18 6.41 23.57
C ASP A 388 33.00 5.00 24.19
N SER A 389 33.96 4.10 23.95
CA SER A 389 34.38 2.87 24.72
C SER A 389 35.06 1.84 23.79
N ASP A 390 36.32 1.41 23.97
CA ASP A 390 36.84 0.78 25.19
C ASP A 390 38.40 0.80 25.34
N SER A 391 38.84 1.13 26.56
CA SER A 391 40.13 0.95 27.28
C SER A 391 41.43 0.38 26.65
N ALA A 392 42.52 1.15 26.75
CA ALA A 392 43.85 0.84 27.38
C ALA A 392 44.86 1.99 27.08
N SER A 393 45.75 2.50 27.96
CA SER A 393 46.18 2.14 29.34
C SER A 393 46.92 3.32 30.06
N SER A 394 46.66 3.52 31.38
CA SER A 394 47.57 3.99 32.51
C SER A 394 48.73 4.99 32.25
N SER A 395 49.12 5.97 33.10
CA SER A 395 49.01 6.23 34.57
C SER A 395 49.73 7.56 34.95
N ASP A 396 49.66 8.24 36.11
CA ASP A 396 48.71 8.37 37.24
C ASP A 396 49.18 9.49 38.25
N GLU A 397 48.29 9.94 39.15
CA GLU A 397 48.55 10.53 40.52
C GLU A 397 49.23 11.91 40.74
N PRO A 398 49.19 12.56 41.95
CA PRO A 398 48.19 12.65 43.07
C PRO A 398 47.69 14.12 43.35
N THR A 399 46.49 14.46 43.90
CA THR A 399 45.96 14.44 45.32
C THR A 399 46.59 15.52 46.27
N PRO A 400 45.95 16.16 47.34
CA PRO A 400 44.56 16.15 47.91
C PRO A 400 43.86 17.51 48.36
N ALA A 401 42.51 17.50 48.43
CA ALA A 401 41.55 17.96 49.52
C ALA A 401 41.53 19.42 50.13
N PRO A 402 40.53 19.85 50.99
CA PRO A 402 39.23 19.24 51.41
C PRO A 402 37.94 20.17 51.47
N ALA A 403 36.75 19.53 51.51
CA ALA A 403 35.46 19.79 52.25
C ALA A 403 34.84 21.22 52.45
N SER A 404 33.50 21.42 52.39
CA SER A 404 32.47 20.95 53.38
C SER A 404 31.00 21.26 52.92
N THR A 405 30.04 20.31 52.88
CA THR A 405 28.91 19.95 53.85
C THR A 405 27.87 21.05 54.21
N SER A 406 26.54 20.85 54.44
CA SER A 406 25.56 19.70 54.46
C SER A 406 24.10 20.26 54.50
N THR A 407 23.03 19.69 53.88
CA THR A 407 21.93 18.78 54.44
C THR A 407 21.29 19.22 55.80
N PRO A 408 19.98 19.04 56.16
CA PRO A 408 18.95 17.99 55.83
C PRO A 408 17.49 18.50 55.46
N THR A 409 16.50 17.73 54.89
CA THR A 409 15.50 16.70 55.41
C THR A 409 14.50 17.24 56.49
N PRO A 410 13.21 16.78 56.72
CA PRO A 410 12.28 15.76 56.12
C PRO A 410 10.76 16.18 55.91
N ALA A 411 9.90 15.19 55.54
CA ALA A 411 8.47 14.96 55.95
C ALA A 411 7.30 15.82 55.36
N GLN A 412 5.99 15.48 55.48
CA GLN A 412 5.18 14.22 55.38
C GLN A 412 3.65 14.59 55.48
N LYS A 413 2.72 13.68 55.09
CA LYS A 413 1.22 13.66 55.34
C LYS A 413 0.32 14.56 54.43
N THR A 414 -0.72 14.03 53.74
CA THR A 414 -2.15 13.77 54.10
C THR A 414 -2.98 15.03 54.46
N THR A 415 -4.28 15.23 54.12
CA THR A 415 -5.41 14.29 53.83
C THR A 415 -6.61 14.99 53.11
N SER A 416 -7.46 14.18 52.43
CA SER A 416 -8.96 14.25 52.32
C SER A 416 -9.78 15.37 51.65
N ALA A 417 -10.73 14.90 50.80
CA ALA A 417 -12.13 15.34 50.53
C ALA A 417 -12.41 16.79 50.02
N THR A 418 -13.40 17.08 49.15
CA THR A 418 -14.79 16.55 49.06
C THR A 418 -15.34 16.58 47.61
N GLU A 419 -16.51 15.96 47.42
CA GLU A 419 -17.41 15.86 46.24
C GLU A 419 -17.65 17.17 45.46
N GLY A 420 -18.07 17.18 44.19
CA GLY A 420 -18.50 16.08 43.31
C GLY A 420 -18.88 16.55 41.88
N SER A 421 -19.84 15.85 41.25
CA SER A 421 -20.31 15.99 39.85
C SER A 421 -19.45 15.27 38.79
N TYR A 422 -20.02 14.21 38.19
CA TYR A 422 -19.44 13.44 37.10
C TYR A 422 -20.30 13.56 35.84
N THR A 423 -19.86 14.37 34.88
CA THR A 423 -20.20 14.19 33.46
C THR A 423 -19.13 13.29 32.82
N PRO A 424 -19.49 12.27 32.03
CA PRO A 424 -18.50 11.37 31.45
C PRO A 424 -17.65 12.11 30.41
N PRO A 425 -16.31 12.19 30.57
CA PRO A 425 -15.47 12.85 29.58
C PRO A 425 -15.43 12.04 28.29
N SER A 426 -15.66 12.72 27.16
CA SER A 426 -15.40 12.18 25.83
C SER A 426 -13.96 11.65 25.76
N PRO A 427 -13.70 10.46 25.17
CA PRO A 427 -12.38 9.85 25.23
C PRO A 427 -11.34 10.72 24.51
N THR A 428 -10.43 11.30 25.28
CA THR A 428 -9.30 12.07 24.74
C THR A 428 -8.47 11.18 23.82
N ARG A 429 -8.41 11.58 22.54
CA ARG A 429 -7.60 10.91 21.52
C ARG A 429 -6.14 10.96 21.96
N LYS A 430 -5.56 9.80 22.30
CA LYS A 430 -4.11 9.71 22.51
C LYS A 430 -3.41 10.07 21.21
N HIS A 431 -2.63 11.15 21.22
CA HIS A 431 -1.85 11.58 20.07
C HIS A 431 -0.93 10.45 19.60
N HIS A 432 -0.86 10.26 18.28
CA HIS A 432 -0.01 9.24 17.69
C HIS A 432 1.46 9.69 17.84
N PRO A 433 2.46 8.77 17.94
CA PRO A 433 3.86 9.16 18.06
C PRO A 433 4.43 9.97 16.87
N LEU A 434 3.72 10.01 15.74
CA LEU A 434 4.01 10.83 14.54
C LEU A 434 2.94 11.92 14.31
N ASP A 435 2.22 12.32 15.35
CA ASP A 435 1.26 13.43 15.26
C ASP A 435 2.02 14.76 15.29
N PRO A 436 2.01 15.58 14.23
CA PRO A 436 2.76 16.84 14.19
C PRO A 436 2.25 17.87 15.21
N ALA A 437 1.05 17.67 15.78
CA ALA A 437 0.53 18.48 16.90
C ALA A 437 1.07 18.04 18.28
N ARG A 438 1.97 17.05 18.35
CA ARG A 438 2.60 16.62 19.60
C ARG A 438 3.71 17.60 19.98
N PRO A 439 3.67 18.25 21.17
CA PRO A 439 4.77 19.09 21.64
C PRO A 439 6.08 18.28 21.73
N VAL A 440 7.14 18.83 21.13
CA VAL A 440 8.47 18.19 21.06
C VAL A 440 9.13 18.07 22.45
N GLU A 441 8.69 18.91 23.40
CA GLU A 441 9.13 18.94 24.80
C GLU A 441 8.95 17.60 25.55
N ALA A 442 8.01 16.75 25.10
CA ALA A 442 7.77 15.42 25.68
C ALA A 442 8.86 14.37 25.34
N LEU A 443 9.94 14.74 24.63
CA LEU A 443 11.14 13.92 24.43
C LEU A 443 12.37 14.47 25.18
N SER A 444 12.43 15.77 25.48
CA SER A 444 13.52 16.39 26.25
C SER A 444 13.33 16.27 27.77
N GLU A 445 12.10 16.14 28.28
CA GLU A 445 11.86 15.95 29.73
C GLU A 445 12.48 14.69 30.34
N VAL A 446 12.81 13.67 29.55
CA VAL A 446 13.46 12.43 30.06
C VAL A 446 14.95 12.63 30.38
N ILE A 447 15.57 13.70 29.86
CA ILE A 447 16.97 14.08 30.16
C ILE A 447 17.02 15.28 31.13
N GLY A 448 15.98 16.15 31.13
CA GLY A 448 15.95 17.38 31.91
C GLY A 448 15.61 17.26 33.41
N GLN A 449 15.01 16.15 33.88
CA GLN A 449 14.58 16.04 35.29
C GLN A 449 15.70 15.62 36.27
N ARG A 450 16.80 16.39 36.29
CA ARG A 450 17.75 16.47 37.42
C ARG A 450 18.23 17.89 37.71
N ALA A 451 17.34 18.88 37.60
CA ALA A 451 17.58 20.21 38.17
C ALA A 451 16.28 20.86 38.69
N GLU A 452 16.34 21.31 39.94
CA GLU A 452 15.59 22.42 40.52
C GLU A 452 14.05 22.44 40.40
N LYS A 453 13.44 21.67 41.30
CA LYS A 453 12.42 22.25 42.15
C LYS A 453 13.12 23.25 43.10
N GLN A 454 12.88 24.56 42.98
CA GLN A 454 12.61 25.49 44.10
C GLN A 454 12.73 26.99 43.74
N LYS A 455 11.61 27.60 43.37
CA LYS A 455 11.23 28.95 43.81
C LYS A 455 9.71 29.10 43.74
N ASP A 456 9.06 28.69 44.82
CA ASP A 456 7.65 29.03 45.05
C ASP A 456 7.57 30.49 45.52
N PHE A 457 6.75 31.29 44.83
CA PHE A 457 6.24 32.55 45.37
C PHE A 457 4.87 32.84 44.75
N GLY A 458 3.82 32.57 45.53
CA GLY A 458 2.53 33.26 45.42
C GLY A 458 1.56 32.71 44.36
N LYS A 459 0.65 31.83 44.81
CA LYS A 459 -0.63 31.63 44.12
C LYS A 459 -1.43 32.94 44.09
N GLY A 460 -1.49 33.56 42.93
CA GLY A 460 -2.50 34.55 42.53
C GLY A 460 -2.97 34.21 41.12
N GLY A 461 -4.27 34.32 40.83
CA GLY A 461 -4.81 33.91 39.53
C GLY A 461 -4.26 34.72 38.36
N ASN A 462 -4.27 34.15 37.16
CA ASN A 462 -3.99 34.88 35.92
C ASN A 462 -4.93 36.08 35.81
N GLN A 463 -4.39 37.27 36.09
CA GLN A 463 -5.00 38.55 35.77
C GLN A 463 -3.90 39.42 35.16
N ALA A 464 -4.19 40.00 34.00
CA ALA A 464 -3.31 40.93 33.33
C ALA A 464 -2.74 42.03 34.27
N LEU A 465 -1.45 41.96 34.57
CA LEU A 465 -0.75 42.99 35.35
C LEU A 465 -0.66 44.26 34.49
N ALA A 466 -1.35 45.33 34.89
CA ALA A 466 -1.39 46.59 34.16
C ALA A 466 -1.64 47.76 35.11
N THR A 467 -1.06 48.94 34.84
CA THR A 467 -1.31 50.14 35.66
C THR A 467 -2.75 50.66 35.48
N PRO A 468 -3.30 51.42 36.44
CA PRO A 468 -4.64 52.02 36.28
C PRO A 468 -4.76 52.90 35.03
N SER A 469 -3.68 53.61 34.64
CA SER A 469 -3.62 54.39 33.41
C SER A 469 -3.68 53.52 32.15
N ALA A 470 -2.94 52.41 32.09
CA ALA A 470 -3.01 51.45 30.98
C ALA A 470 -4.40 50.80 30.88
N ARG A 471 -5.01 50.41 32.02
CA ARG A 471 -6.37 49.86 32.08
C ARG A 471 -7.47 50.87 31.72
N HIS A 472 -7.23 52.16 31.90
CA HIS A 472 -8.16 53.20 31.46
C HIS A 472 -8.00 53.51 29.97
N TYR A 473 -6.75 53.53 29.48
CA TYR A 473 -6.44 53.69 28.06
C TYR A 473 -6.94 52.54 27.19
N ALA A 474 -6.79 51.28 27.63
CA ALA A 474 -7.37 50.12 26.94
C ALA A 474 -8.89 50.28 26.78
N ARG A 475 -9.60 50.64 27.86
CA ARG A 475 -11.05 50.86 27.84
C ARG A 475 -11.47 52.05 26.97
N SER A 476 -10.71 53.14 26.91
CA SER A 476 -11.03 54.25 26.02
C SER A 476 -10.78 53.95 24.53
N GLN A 477 -10.00 52.90 24.23
CA GLN A 477 -9.83 52.32 22.89
C GLN A 477 -10.72 51.09 22.63
N GLY A 478 -11.69 50.79 23.50
CA GLY A 478 -12.64 49.68 23.33
C GLY A 478 -12.13 48.29 23.74
N LEU A 479 -10.92 48.16 24.27
CA LEU A 479 -10.36 46.92 24.80
C LEU A 479 -10.80 46.71 26.26
N SER A 480 -11.81 45.85 26.44
CA SER A 480 -12.36 45.48 27.74
C SER A 480 -11.61 44.33 28.42
N ASP A 481 -11.07 43.40 27.63
CA ASP A 481 -10.27 42.26 28.09
C ASP A 481 -8.78 42.51 27.77
N LEU A 482 -7.92 42.24 28.74
CA LEU A 482 -6.48 42.47 28.70
C LEU A 482 -5.68 41.15 28.73
N ASP A 483 -6.32 40.00 28.95
CA ASP A 483 -5.61 38.73 29.10
C ASP A 483 -5.02 38.25 27.75
N ALA A 484 -5.59 38.71 26.63
CA ALA A 484 -5.06 38.52 25.27
C ALA A 484 -3.72 39.25 24.98
N LEU A 485 -3.25 40.10 25.89
CA LEU A 485 -2.01 40.88 25.81
C LEU A 485 -0.92 40.36 26.75
N MET A 486 -1.11 39.18 27.37
CA MET A 486 -0.14 38.59 28.30
C MET A 486 0.88 37.68 27.59
N PRO A 487 2.17 37.68 28.01
CA PRO A 487 2.79 38.63 28.94
C PRO A 487 3.08 39.99 28.27
N GLY A 488 2.86 41.08 29.01
CA GLY A 488 3.15 42.45 28.52
C GLY A 488 4.64 42.79 28.56
N SER A 489 5.04 43.81 27.79
CA SER A 489 6.46 44.19 27.59
C SER A 489 7.12 44.85 28.81
N GLY A 490 6.32 45.35 29.75
CA GLY A 490 6.79 46.02 30.97
C GLY A 490 7.39 45.09 32.02
N ARG A 491 8.22 45.68 32.90
CA ARG A 491 8.97 44.96 33.95
C ARG A 491 8.04 44.10 34.82
N GLY A 492 8.25 42.79 34.79
CA GLY A 492 7.41 41.79 35.47
C GLY A 492 6.20 41.29 34.66
N GLY A 493 6.27 41.32 33.32
CA GLY A 493 5.18 40.85 32.44
C GLY A 493 3.99 41.81 32.37
N ARG A 494 4.23 43.09 32.68
CA ARG A 494 3.20 44.12 32.84
C ARG A 494 2.84 44.71 31.48
N ILE A 495 1.54 44.82 31.19
CA ILE A 495 1.06 45.47 29.97
C ILE A 495 1.25 46.99 30.09
N GLU A 496 1.97 47.56 29.13
CA GLU A 496 2.19 48.99 28.98
C GLU A 496 1.35 49.57 27.83
N ARG A 497 1.33 50.90 27.73
CA ARG A 497 0.57 51.60 26.67
C ARG A 497 1.01 51.19 25.26
N ALA A 498 2.30 50.92 25.08
CA ALA A 498 2.86 50.49 23.80
C ALA A 498 2.31 49.14 23.32
N ASP A 499 2.00 48.21 24.24
CA ASP A 499 1.45 46.89 23.91
C ASP A 499 0.03 47.02 23.33
N ILE A 500 -0.78 47.91 23.93
CA ILE A 500 -2.13 48.25 23.47
C ILE A 500 -2.09 48.91 22.08
N ASP A 501 -1.20 49.88 21.88
CA ASP A 501 -1.04 50.57 20.60
C ASP A 501 -0.51 49.63 19.49
N ALA A 502 0.34 48.66 19.83
CA ALA A 502 0.83 47.63 18.91
C ALA A 502 -0.28 46.64 18.49
N TYR A 503 -1.13 46.24 19.44
CA TYR A 503 -2.28 45.37 19.17
C TYR A 503 -3.31 46.04 18.26
N LEU A 504 -3.66 47.31 18.52
CA LEU A 504 -4.59 48.08 17.68
C LEU A 504 -4.05 48.24 16.24
N LYS A 505 -2.75 48.51 16.08
CA LYS A 505 -2.09 48.54 14.76
C LYS A 505 -2.10 47.18 14.05
N ARG A 506 -1.98 46.07 14.78
CA ARG A 506 -2.08 44.72 14.23
C ARG A 506 -3.51 44.41 13.77
N SER A 507 -4.51 44.83 14.53
CA SER A 507 -5.94 44.64 14.19
C SER A 507 -6.33 45.43 12.93
N GLN A 508 -5.95 46.71 12.84
CA GLN A 508 -6.25 47.55 11.65
C GLN A 508 -5.55 47.06 10.37
N LYS A 509 -4.43 46.33 10.49
CA LYS A 509 -3.75 45.72 9.34
C LYS A 509 -4.36 44.38 8.90
N GLY A 510 -5.29 43.82 9.68
CA GLY A 510 -5.96 42.53 9.40
C GLY A 510 -7.20 42.63 8.52
N GLU A 511 -7.94 43.75 8.56
CA GLU A 511 -9.27 43.84 7.94
C GLU A 511 -9.26 44.11 6.42
N THR A 512 -8.15 44.59 5.84
CA THR A 512 -8.07 44.90 4.40
C THR A 512 -7.61 43.74 3.50
N SER A 513 -7.32 42.55 4.06
CA SER A 513 -7.00 41.33 3.29
C SER A 513 -8.11 40.26 3.32
N ALA A 514 -9.23 40.51 4.00
CA ALA A 514 -10.22 39.48 4.36
C ALA A 514 -11.14 38.98 3.22
N VAL A 515 -11.01 39.48 1.99
CA VAL A 515 -11.90 39.11 0.85
C VAL A 515 -11.16 38.36 -0.28
N ALA A 516 -9.82 38.25 -0.22
CA ALA A 516 -9.03 37.63 -1.31
C ALA A 516 -8.48 36.23 -1.00
N SER A 517 -8.55 35.73 0.24
CA SER A 517 -8.02 34.42 0.63
C SER A 517 -9.09 33.43 1.09
N ALA A 518 -9.93 33.01 0.14
CA ALA A 518 -10.73 31.79 0.24
C ALA A 518 -10.00 30.58 -0.40
N LYS A 519 -8.67 30.51 -0.23
CA LYS A 519 -7.91 29.26 -0.41
C LYS A 519 -7.54 28.74 0.98
N LYS A 520 -8.25 27.69 1.38
CA LYS A 520 -8.02 26.95 2.61
C LYS A 520 -6.57 26.51 2.68
N ASP A 521 -5.89 26.92 3.74
CA ASP A 521 -4.50 26.57 4.00
C ASP A 521 -4.38 25.05 4.16
N LEU A 522 -3.77 24.40 3.17
CA LEU A 522 -3.41 22.99 3.22
C LEU A 522 -2.01 22.96 3.83
N GLY A 523 -1.97 22.77 5.16
CA GLY A 523 -0.72 22.84 5.93
C GLY A 523 0.41 22.01 5.31
N GLU A 524 1.62 22.53 5.45
CA GLU A 524 2.83 22.03 4.78
C GLU A 524 3.09 20.55 5.05
N GLU A 525 3.70 19.85 4.08
CA GLU A 525 4.02 18.44 4.17
C GLU A 525 5.22 18.23 5.13
N VAL A 526 4.91 17.97 6.41
CA VAL A 526 5.93 17.71 7.44
C VAL A 526 6.56 16.33 7.24
N VAL A 527 7.83 16.29 6.84
CA VAL A 527 8.63 15.06 6.79
C VAL A 527 9.07 14.69 8.20
N ILE A 528 8.72 13.49 8.66
CA ILE A 528 9.11 12.96 9.98
C ILE A 528 9.88 11.65 9.79
N GLU A 529 11.10 11.58 10.33
CA GLU A 529 11.92 10.37 10.25
C GLU A 529 11.35 9.20 11.08
N MET A 530 11.64 7.97 10.64
CA MET A 530 11.17 6.77 11.33
C MET A 530 12.12 6.36 12.46
N GLY A 531 11.71 6.58 13.71
CA GLY A 531 12.44 6.06 14.86
C GLY A 531 12.71 4.54 14.82
N ARG A 532 13.82 4.13 15.44
CA ARG A 532 14.43 2.78 15.42
C ARG A 532 13.45 1.60 15.39
N THR A 533 12.43 1.59 16.25
CA THR A 533 11.44 0.51 16.33
C THR A 533 10.57 0.41 15.08
N ARG A 534 10.15 1.54 14.50
CA ARG A 534 9.34 1.59 13.27
C ARG A 534 10.18 1.25 12.03
N TRP A 535 11.44 1.65 12.01
CA TRP A 535 12.40 1.20 10.99
C TRP A 535 12.59 -0.33 11.02
N GLY A 536 12.78 -0.92 12.21
CA GLY A 536 12.85 -2.38 12.38
C GLY A 536 11.58 -3.09 11.91
N MET A 537 10.41 -2.53 12.24
CA MET A 537 9.12 -3.02 11.74
C MET A 537 9.02 -2.92 10.21
N TRP A 538 9.43 -1.81 9.60
CA TRP A 538 9.42 -1.63 8.14
C TRP A 538 10.31 -2.67 7.44
N LYS A 539 11.52 -2.92 7.95
CA LYS A 539 12.44 -3.95 7.42
C LYS A 539 11.83 -5.36 7.52
N SER A 540 11.25 -5.70 8.67
CA SER A 540 10.59 -6.99 8.92
C SER A 540 9.34 -7.20 8.06
N MET A 541 8.48 -6.17 7.97
CA MET A 541 7.26 -6.19 7.15
C MET A 541 7.57 -6.25 5.65
N THR A 542 8.62 -5.58 5.18
CA THR A 542 9.08 -5.72 3.79
C THR A 542 9.50 -7.16 3.52
N LYS A 543 10.26 -7.78 4.44
CA LYS A 543 10.68 -9.18 4.31
C LYS A 543 9.52 -10.20 4.43
N SER A 544 8.41 -9.84 5.09
CA SER A 544 7.20 -10.68 5.12
C SER A 544 6.61 -10.96 3.73
N LEU A 545 6.87 -10.11 2.73
CA LEU A 545 6.39 -10.28 1.35
C LEU A 545 7.05 -11.46 0.62
N GLU A 546 8.13 -12.02 1.17
CA GLU A 546 8.78 -13.24 0.67
C GLU A 546 8.05 -14.53 1.09
N ILE A 547 7.16 -14.44 2.08
CA ILE A 547 6.40 -15.58 2.60
C ILE A 547 5.11 -15.71 1.77
N PRO A 548 4.84 -16.87 1.12
CA PRO A 548 3.58 -17.11 0.42
C PRO A 548 2.49 -17.40 1.46
N LEU A 549 1.82 -16.34 1.92
CA LEU A 549 0.76 -16.42 2.91
C LEU A 549 -0.59 -16.72 2.26
N PHE A 550 -1.33 -17.67 2.83
CA PHE A 550 -2.76 -17.84 2.61
C PHE A 550 -3.54 -17.53 3.89
N GLY A 551 -4.82 -17.17 3.75
CA GLY A 551 -5.67 -16.80 4.87
C GLY A 551 -6.85 -17.75 5.08
N TYR A 552 -7.29 -17.87 6.34
CA TYR A 552 -8.48 -18.62 6.74
C TYR A 552 -9.19 -17.84 7.85
N SER A 553 -10.52 -17.76 7.80
CA SER A 553 -11.30 -17.01 8.80
C SER A 553 -12.46 -17.85 9.32
N ALA A 554 -12.67 -17.81 10.63
CA ALA A 554 -13.75 -18.52 11.32
C ALA A 554 -14.34 -17.65 12.46
N THR A 555 -15.60 -17.87 12.82
CA THR A 555 -16.15 -17.37 14.08
C THR A 555 -15.98 -18.42 15.17
N LEU A 556 -15.72 -18.00 16.40
CA LEU A 556 -15.72 -18.86 17.59
C LEU A 556 -16.81 -18.39 18.56
N ASP A 557 -17.55 -19.31 19.15
CA ASP A 557 -18.49 -19.01 20.23
C ASP A 557 -17.74 -18.92 21.58
N LEU A 558 -17.83 -17.77 22.24
CA LEU A 558 -17.21 -17.50 23.54
C LEU A 558 -18.20 -17.56 24.71
N THR A 559 -19.46 -17.93 24.47
CA THR A 559 -20.54 -17.85 25.48
C THR A 559 -20.17 -18.62 26.75
N ALA A 560 -19.82 -19.90 26.63
CA ALA A 560 -19.41 -20.74 27.77
C ALA A 560 -18.16 -20.23 28.51
N LEU A 561 -17.16 -19.71 27.77
CA LEU A 561 -15.97 -19.09 28.39
C LEU A 561 -16.30 -17.79 29.14
N ASN A 562 -17.23 -17.00 28.62
CA ASN A 562 -17.70 -15.78 29.26
C ASN A 562 -18.51 -16.08 30.53
N GLU A 563 -19.30 -17.15 30.56
CA GLU A 563 -20.01 -17.63 31.76
C GLU A 563 -19.07 -18.12 32.86
N MET A 564 -17.94 -18.73 32.52
CA MET A 564 -16.90 -19.10 33.49
C MET A 564 -16.10 -17.90 34.03
N LEU A 565 -16.04 -16.79 33.29
CA LEU A 565 -15.14 -15.68 33.60
C LEU A 565 -15.43 -15.00 34.97
N PRO A 566 -16.68 -14.80 35.41
CA PRO A 566 -16.98 -14.34 36.77
C PRO A 566 -16.46 -15.27 37.87
N ILE A 567 -16.58 -16.59 37.69
CA ILE A 567 -16.13 -17.60 38.67
C ILE A 567 -14.61 -17.56 38.80
N LEU A 568 -13.89 -17.51 37.68
CA LEU A 568 -12.43 -17.40 37.64
C LEU A 568 -11.93 -16.09 38.26
N ASN A 569 -12.71 -15.00 38.13
CA ASN A 569 -12.42 -13.71 38.74
C ASN A 569 -12.60 -13.68 40.26
N ALA A 570 -13.64 -14.34 40.79
CA ALA A 570 -13.84 -14.47 42.23
C ALA A 570 -12.66 -15.24 42.91
N HIS A 571 -12.07 -16.20 42.19
CA HIS A 571 -11.05 -17.12 42.70
C HIS A 571 -9.63 -16.84 42.18
N ILE A 572 -9.29 -15.59 41.81
CA ILE A 572 -7.89 -15.22 41.48
C ILE A 572 -6.98 -15.54 42.69
N PRO A 573 -5.88 -16.32 42.54
CA PRO A 573 -4.95 -16.61 43.63
C PRO A 573 -4.32 -15.34 44.24
N GLN A 574 -4.00 -15.38 45.55
CA GLN A 574 -3.49 -14.20 46.26
C GLN A 574 -2.20 -13.64 45.63
N GLU A 575 -1.30 -14.50 45.12
CA GLU A 575 -0.06 -14.13 44.44
C GLU A 575 -0.23 -13.28 43.15
N TYR A 576 -1.43 -13.23 42.57
CA TYR A 576 -1.74 -12.36 41.41
C TYR A 576 -2.67 -11.19 41.76
N ARG A 577 -3.12 -11.08 43.02
CA ARG A 577 -3.97 -9.96 43.44
C ARG A 577 -3.09 -8.74 43.73
N PRO A 578 -3.48 -7.53 43.28
CA PRO A 578 -2.86 -6.32 43.78
C PRO A 578 -3.00 -6.28 45.30
N SER A 579 -1.91 -5.99 46.02
CA SER A 579 -1.95 -5.74 47.45
C SER A 579 -3.02 -4.69 47.75
N PRO A 580 -3.87 -4.88 48.78
CA PRO A 580 -4.78 -3.82 49.18
C PRO A 580 -3.96 -2.57 49.52
N PRO A 581 -4.48 -1.35 49.25
CA PRO A 581 -3.86 -0.15 49.79
C PRO A 581 -3.77 -0.31 51.32
N PRO A 582 -2.73 0.20 51.98
CA PRO A 582 -2.62 0.10 53.44
C PRO A 582 -3.91 0.60 54.08
N ALA A 583 -4.59 -0.27 54.81
CA ALA A 583 -5.70 0.18 55.64
C ALA A 583 -5.14 1.22 56.61
N GLU A 584 -5.88 2.31 56.81
CA GLU A 584 -5.55 3.33 57.80
C GLU A 584 -5.77 2.72 59.19
N GLN A 585 -4.79 1.92 59.63
CA GLN A 585 -4.79 1.28 60.93
C GLN A 585 -4.71 2.39 61.99
N ALA A 586 -5.81 2.60 62.70
CA ALA A 586 -5.74 3.22 64.01
C ALA A 586 -4.67 2.47 64.84
N PRO A 587 -3.87 3.18 65.67
CA PRO A 587 -2.72 2.59 66.36
C PRO A 587 -3.19 1.57 67.41
N SER A 588 -3.30 0.32 66.99
CA SER A 588 -3.47 -0.82 67.88
C SER A 588 -2.10 -1.17 68.46
N ILE A 589 -1.92 -0.85 69.74
CA ILE A 589 -0.75 -1.27 70.49
C ILE A 589 -0.90 -2.79 70.72
N SER A 590 -0.15 -3.60 69.97
CA SER A 590 -0.08 -5.04 70.24
C SER A 590 0.68 -5.29 71.57
N PRO A 591 0.16 -6.13 72.49
CA PRO A 591 0.85 -6.48 73.73
C PRO A 591 2.13 -7.30 73.52
N ASP A 592 2.36 -7.86 72.33
CA ASP A 592 3.45 -8.83 72.06
C ASP A 592 4.86 -8.23 72.08
N SER A 593 5.00 -6.92 72.33
CA SER A 593 6.30 -6.26 72.55
C SER A 593 6.97 -6.59 73.89
N ILE A 594 6.34 -7.43 74.74
CA ILE A 594 6.79 -7.72 76.11
C ILE A 594 7.59 -9.05 76.22
N PHE A 595 7.51 -9.97 75.25
CA PHE A 595 8.24 -11.25 75.31
C PHE A 595 9.14 -11.49 74.09
N SER A 596 10.45 -11.52 74.33
CA SER A 596 11.43 -12.13 73.42
C SER A 596 11.57 -13.62 73.75
N GLY A 597 11.43 -14.50 72.75
CA GLY A 597 11.52 -15.94 73.03
C GLY A 597 11.34 -16.90 71.85
N SER A 598 12.46 -17.23 71.18
CA SER A 598 12.69 -18.52 70.50
C SER A 598 11.89 -18.86 69.23
N PRO A 599 12.26 -19.93 68.47
CA PRO A 599 12.20 -19.89 67.01
C PRO A 599 11.21 -20.91 66.40
N GLU A 600 11.34 -21.12 65.08
CA GLU A 600 10.64 -22.11 64.26
C GLU A 600 9.21 -21.77 63.80
N ALA A 601 9.13 -20.93 62.77
CA ALA A 601 8.18 -21.14 61.68
C ALA A 601 8.92 -21.04 60.33
N LYS A 602 9.31 -22.19 59.75
CA LYS A 602 9.78 -22.26 58.36
C LYS A 602 8.61 -22.01 57.42
N GLN A 603 8.19 -20.76 57.28
CA GLN A 603 7.33 -20.39 56.17
C GLN A 603 8.17 -20.43 54.90
N THR A 604 7.90 -21.40 54.03
CA THR A 604 8.54 -21.51 52.72
C THR A 604 8.26 -20.23 51.95
N LEU A 605 9.26 -19.34 51.83
CA LEU A 605 9.15 -18.15 51.00
C LEU A 605 8.91 -18.61 49.56
N ALA A 606 7.69 -18.41 49.07
CA ALA A 606 7.48 -18.24 47.65
C ALA A 606 8.37 -17.07 47.17
N PRO A 607 8.99 -17.15 45.97
CA PRO A 607 9.80 -16.06 45.46
C PRO A 607 8.97 -14.76 45.42
N PRO A 608 9.57 -13.59 45.68
CA PRO A 608 8.84 -12.32 45.73
C PRO A 608 8.08 -12.12 44.42
N SER A 609 6.74 -12.01 44.52
CA SER A 609 5.88 -11.84 43.34
C SER A 609 6.14 -10.47 42.72
N ASP A 610 6.66 -10.47 41.48
CA ASP A 610 6.85 -9.25 40.70
C ASP A 610 5.50 -8.51 40.61
N PRO A 611 5.35 -7.29 41.18
CA PRO A 611 4.07 -6.60 41.23
C PRO A 611 3.53 -6.25 39.84
N ALA A 612 4.35 -6.29 38.79
CA ALA A 612 3.90 -6.18 37.41
C ALA A 612 3.07 -7.39 36.95
N THR A 613 3.13 -8.53 37.64
CA THR A 613 2.30 -9.72 37.37
C THR A 613 0.91 -9.67 37.98
N HIS A 614 0.62 -8.70 38.85
CA HIS A 614 -0.68 -8.60 39.50
C HIS A 614 -1.77 -8.06 38.54
N PHE A 615 -2.99 -8.59 38.63
CA PHE A 615 -4.12 -8.13 37.81
C PHE A 615 -5.45 -8.12 38.58
N LYS A 616 -6.27 -7.09 38.32
CA LYS A 616 -7.59 -6.93 38.97
C LYS A 616 -8.66 -7.88 38.43
N ARG A 617 -8.55 -8.32 37.17
CA ARG A 617 -9.48 -9.25 36.54
C ARG A 617 -8.84 -10.09 35.43
N MET A 618 -9.22 -11.36 35.37
CA MET A 618 -9.05 -12.23 34.21
C MET A 618 -9.81 -11.67 33.00
N THR A 619 -9.25 -11.85 31.81
CA THR A 619 -9.87 -11.47 30.53
C THR A 619 -9.97 -12.69 29.61
N MET A 620 -10.58 -12.56 28.43
CA MET A 620 -10.66 -13.68 27.48
C MET A 620 -9.31 -14.11 26.90
N LEU A 621 -8.35 -13.18 26.71
CA LEU A 621 -7.10 -13.50 26.01
C LEU A 621 -6.27 -14.62 26.69
N PRO A 622 -6.04 -14.65 28.01
CA PRO A 622 -5.39 -15.78 28.69
C PRO A 622 -6.04 -17.15 28.43
N LEU A 623 -7.37 -17.21 28.36
CA LEU A 623 -8.13 -18.45 28.12
C LEU A 623 -8.05 -18.89 26.65
N LEU A 624 -8.13 -17.93 25.72
CA LEU A 624 -7.90 -18.17 24.29
C LEU A 624 -6.46 -18.64 24.04
N LEU A 625 -5.46 -18.10 24.73
CA LEU A 625 -4.07 -18.55 24.63
C LEU A 625 -3.85 -19.94 25.23
N LYS A 626 -4.50 -20.27 26.37
CA LYS A 626 -4.42 -21.61 26.96
C LYS A 626 -5.04 -22.65 26.02
N THR A 627 -6.27 -22.45 25.56
CA THR A 627 -6.97 -23.35 24.62
C THR A 627 -6.19 -23.50 23.31
N LEU A 628 -5.64 -22.40 22.77
CA LEU A 628 -4.78 -22.43 21.58
C LEU A 628 -3.52 -23.25 21.80
N SER A 629 -2.86 -23.12 22.96
CA SER A 629 -1.67 -23.89 23.29
C SER A 629 -1.92 -25.39 23.39
N LEU A 630 -3.15 -25.82 23.72
CA LEU A 630 -3.55 -27.23 23.75
C LEU A 630 -3.85 -27.76 22.34
N ALA A 631 -4.57 -27.00 21.51
CA ALA A 631 -4.73 -27.32 20.09
C ALA A 631 -3.37 -27.43 19.37
N MET A 632 -2.39 -26.59 19.73
CA MET A 632 -1.01 -26.71 19.21
C MET A 632 -0.30 -27.99 19.65
N MET A 633 -0.66 -28.59 20.79
CA MET A 633 -0.13 -29.90 21.19
C MET A 633 -0.69 -31.00 20.29
N GLU A 634 -2.00 -30.99 20.02
CA GLU A 634 -2.68 -31.90 19.08
C GLU A 634 -2.16 -31.76 17.64
N TRP A 635 -1.74 -30.56 17.22
CA TRP A 635 -1.23 -30.26 15.87
C TRP A 635 0.24 -29.80 15.87
N PRO A 636 1.22 -30.74 15.86
CA PRO A 636 2.65 -30.42 15.92
C PRO A 636 3.16 -29.49 14.81
N VAL A 637 2.48 -29.42 13.65
CA VAL A 637 2.82 -28.50 12.55
C VAL A 637 2.78 -27.04 13.01
N MET A 638 1.86 -26.67 13.91
CA MET A 638 1.76 -25.32 14.48
C MET A 638 2.84 -25.02 15.55
N ARG A 639 3.62 -26.03 15.93
CA ARG A 639 4.84 -25.91 16.76
C ARG A 639 6.13 -25.97 15.93
N THR A 640 6.05 -25.82 14.60
CA THR A 640 7.24 -25.78 13.73
C THR A 640 7.89 -24.41 13.67
N HIS A 641 9.20 -24.42 13.41
CA HIS A 641 9.98 -23.27 12.97
C HIS A 641 10.83 -23.66 11.77
N ILE A 642 10.86 -22.82 10.72
CA ILE A 642 11.65 -23.05 9.52
C ILE A 642 13.08 -22.61 9.76
N ASN A 643 14.04 -23.52 9.61
CA ASN A 643 15.46 -23.16 9.67
C ASN A 643 15.91 -22.71 8.26
N PRO A 644 16.35 -21.46 8.08
CA PRO A 644 16.96 -21.05 6.82
C PRO A 644 18.30 -21.78 6.65
N THR A 645 18.43 -22.57 5.59
CA THR A 645 19.69 -23.26 5.26
C THR A 645 20.77 -22.25 4.89
N ALA A 646 21.98 -22.40 5.44
CA ALA A 646 23.13 -21.56 5.11
C ALA A 646 23.69 -21.84 3.70
N GLU A 647 23.46 -23.06 3.18
CA GLU A 647 23.89 -23.48 1.84
C GLU A 647 22.73 -23.41 0.82
N PRO A 648 22.90 -22.75 -0.34
CA PRO A 648 21.83 -22.60 -1.34
C PRO A 648 21.33 -23.91 -1.99
N SER A 649 22.09 -24.99 -1.88
CA SER A 649 21.79 -26.31 -2.47
C SER A 649 21.08 -27.26 -1.51
N ALA A 650 21.06 -26.96 -0.21
CA ALA A 650 20.54 -27.85 0.82
C ALA A 650 19.02 -27.67 1.04
N LYS A 651 18.29 -28.79 1.14
CA LYS A 651 16.85 -28.78 1.43
C LYS A 651 16.58 -28.09 2.78
N PRO A 652 15.56 -27.23 2.88
CA PRO A 652 15.21 -26.57 4.14
C PRO A 652 14.78 -27.60 5.20
N THR A 653 15.04 -27.30 6.47
CA THR A 653 14.66 -28.16 7.61
C THR A 653 13.65 -27.48 8.52
N LEU A 654 12.78 -28.28 9.14
CA LEU A 654 11.78 -27.84 10.09
C LEU A 654 12.15 -28.34 11.50
N THR A 655 12.06 -27.46 12.49
CA THR A 655 12.22 -27.83 13.91
C THR A 655 10.86 -27.80 14.59
N ILE A 656 10.37 -28.94 15.08
CA ILE A 656 9.16 -29.01 15.92
C ILE A 656 9.55 -28.78 17.38
N ARG A 657 8.92 -27.83 18.07
CA ARG A 657 9.15 -27.60 19.50
C ARG A 657 8.30 -28.53 20.37
N PRO A 658 8.83 -29.02 21.50
CA PRO A 658 8.05 -29.83 22.45
C PRO A 658 6.99 -29.00 23.19
N SER A 659 7.20 -27.69 23.31
CA SER A 659 6.29 -26.73 23.97
C SER A 659 5.52 -25.88 22.96
N ALA A 660 4.36 -25.39 23.38
CA ALA A 660 3.62 -24.35 22.67
C ALA A 660 4.12 -22.97 23.10
N ASP A 661 4.94 -22.35 22.24
CA ASP A 661 5.53 -21.02 22.46
C ASP A 661 4.82 -20.00 21.56
N ILE A 662 4.15 -19.01 22.15
CA ILE A 662 3.27 -18.08 21.43
C ILE A 662 3.80 -16.64 21.58
N SER A 663 4.06 -15.98 20.45
CA SER A 663 4.42 -14.56 20.40
C SER A 663 3.16 -13.68 20.39
N ILE A 664 3.18 -12.58 21.15
CA ILE A 664 2.03 -11.67 21.29
C ILE A 664 2.36 -10.32 20.63
N GLY A 665 1.52 -9.88 19.69
CA GLY A 665 1.61 -8.53 19.12
C GLY A 665 1.22 -7.48 20.14
N LEU A 666 2.20 -6.77 20.71
CA LEU A 666 2.00 -5.76 21.75
C LEU A 666 2.26 -4.34 21.20
N SER A 667 1.20 -3.54 21.13
CA SER A 667 1.30 -2.12 20.78
C SER A 667 1.79 -1.31 21.97
N THR A 668 2.92 -0.63 21.81
CA THR A 668 3.56 0.25 22.80
C THR A 668 3.54 1.71 22.31
N PRO A 669 3.86 2.70 23.18
CA PRO A 669 4.04 4.08 22.73
C PRO A 669 5.19 4.25 21.71
N THR A 670 6.21 3.39 21.77
CA THR A 670 7.39 3.44 20.89
C THR A 670 7.24 2.63 19.60
N GLY A 671 6.28 1.70 19.50
CA GLY A 671 6.02 0.93 18.28
C GLY A 671 5.27 -0.39 18.51
N LEU A 672 5.51 -1.37 17.64
CA LEU A 672 4.98 -2.73 17.79
C LEU A 672 6.11 -3.67 18.24
N TYR A 673 5.91 -4.37 19.34
CA TYR A 673 6.82 -5.37 19.88
C TYR A 673 6.16 -6.75 19.86
N THR A 674 6.96 -7.82 19.87
CA THR A 674 6.49 -9.21 19.78
C THR A 674 7.09 -10.11 20.88
N PRO A 675 6.85 -9.80 22.17
CA PRO A 675 7.29 -10.66 23.27
C PRO A 675 6.69 -12.06 23.15
N THR A 676 7.45 -13.07 23.60
CA THR A 676 7.10 -14.48 23.47
C THR A 676 6.82 -15.12 24.82
N LEU A 677 5.62 -15.66 24.97
CA LEU A 677 5.24 -16.52 26.09
C LEU A 677 5.70 -17.94 25.77
N VAL A 678 6.49 -18.55 26.65
CA VAL A 678 7.15 -19.85 26.43
C VAL A 678 6.44 -20.96 27.22
N GLY A 679 6.07 -22.05 26.55
CA GLY A 679 5.43 -23.23 27.16
C GLY A 679 4.07 -22.97 27.81
N LEU A 680 3.13 -22.34 27.10
CA LEU A 680 1.79 -22.05 27.65
C LEU A 680 0.98 -23.32 27.93
N ASN A 681 1.26 -24.41 27.21
CA ASN A 681 0.61 -25.72 27.42
C ASN A 681 0.73 -26.18 28.88
N ASN A 682 1.86 -25.93 29.54
CA ASN A 682 2.12 -26.32 30.94
C ASN A 682 1.80 -25.21 31.96
N ARG A 683 1.30 -24.04 31.54
CA ARG A 683 0.97 -22.93 32.45
C ARG A 683 -0.53 -22.88 32.73
N SER A 684 -0.92 -22.39 33.91
CA SER A 684 -2.32 -22.11 34.22
C SER A 684 -2.78 -20.79 33.56
N PRO A 685 -4.09 -20.58 33.35
CA PRO A 685 -4.61 -19.31 32.86
C PRO A 685 -4.22 -18.10 33.73
N TYR A 686 -4.07 -18.30 35.06
CA TYR A 686 -3.62 -17.27 35.98
C TYR A 686 -2.16 -16.85 35.74
N VAL A 687 -1.24 -17.83 35.57
CA VAL A 687 0.16 -17.55 35.20
C VAL A 687 0.25 -16.83 33.84
N ILE A 688 -0.57 -17.24 32.86
CA ILE A 688 -0.62 -16.58 31.54
C ILE A 688 -1.14 -15.13 31.66
N ALA A 689 -2.17 -14.90 32.48
CA ALA A 689 -2.70 -13.57 32.74
C ALA A 689 -1.69 -12.65 33.43
N GLY A 690 -0.96 -13.14 34.45
CA GLY A 690 0.10 -12.38 35.11
C GLY A 690 1.29 -12.10 34.20
N SER A 691 1.66 -13.05 33.34
CA SER A 691 2.69 -12.86 32.31
C SER A 691 2.29 -11.76 31.31
N LEU A 692 1.03 -11.76 30.86
CA LEU A 692 0.48 -10.71 29.99
C LEU A 692 0.41 -9.34 30.70
N ALA A 693 0.04 -9.30 31.98
CA ALA A 693 0.03 -8.07 32.77
C ALA A 693 1.44 -7.46 32.84
N ARG A 694 2.46 -8.28 33.14
CA ARG A 694 3.86 -7.87 33.21
C ARG A 694 4.37 -7.35 31.88
N LEU A 695 4.15 -8.07 30.78
CA LEU A 695 4.55 -7.63 29.44
C LEU A 695 3.85 -6.32 29.04
N ALA A 696 2.57 -6.16 29.37
CA ALA A 696 1.80 -4.95 29.10
C ALA A 696 2.16 -3.77 30.04
N TYR A 697 2.79 -4.02 31.18
CA TYR A 697 3.38 -3.00 32.06
C TYR A 697 4.73 -2.53 31.49
N LEU A 698 5.67 -3.45 31.25
CA LEU A 698 6.99 -3.15 30.67
C LEU A 698 6.89 -2.44 29.31
N GLY A 699 6.01 -2.93 28.42
CA GLY A 699 5.78 -2.32 27.11
C GLY A 699 5.05 -0.96 27.17
N ARG A 700 4.52 -0.52 28.31
CA ARG A 700 3.94 0.82 28.47
C ARG A 700 4.97 1.88 28.90
N GLN A 701 6.12 1.47 29.40
CA GLN A 701 7.22 2.36 29.75
C GLN A 701 7.78 3.02 28.48
N THR A 702 8.37 4.21 28.63
CA THR A 702 9.06 4.92 27.55
C THR A 702 10.41 5.41 28.10
N PRO A 703 11.56 4.83 27.68
CA PRO A 703 11.70 3.71 26.74
C PRO A 703 11.05 2.41 27.22
N SER A 704 10.78 1.48 26.29
CA SER A 704 10.13 0.20 26.59
C SER A 704 11.01 -0.67 27.49
N GLY A 705 10.48 -1.14 28.63
CA GLY A 705 11.19 -2.02 29.56
C GLY A 705 11.28 -3.49 29.14
N LEU A 706 10.92 -3.82 27.89
CA LEU A 706 11.00 -5.18 27.36
C LEU A 706 12.45 -5.56 27.02
N THR A 707 12.90 -6.70 27.55
CA THR A 707 14.28 -7.18 27.40
C THR A 707 14.41 -8.24 26.29
N PRO A 708 15.65 -8.59 25.86
CA PRO A 708 15.88 -9.75 25.00
C PRO A 708 15.44 -11.10 25.60
N ALA A 709 15.21 -11.19 26.92
CA ALA A 709 14.62 -12.37 27.55
C ALA A 709 13.11 -12.48 27.28
N ASP A 710 12.40 -11.34 27.21
CA ASP A 710 10.99 -11.27 26.81
C ASP A 710 10.81 -11.48 25.29
N MET A 711 11.85 -11.19 24.50
CA MET A 711 11.90 -11.30 23.03
C MET A 711 13.08 -12.17 22.57
N PRO A 712 13.08 -13.48 22.84
CA PRO A 712 14.19 -14.37 22.51
C PRO A 712 14.42 -14.43 20.99
N LYS A 713 15.68 -14.49 20.55
CA LYS A 713 16.07 -14.56 19.11
C LYS A 713 15.40 -15.69 18.33
N ARG A 714 14.94 -16.75 19.01
CA ARG A 714 14.21 -17.89 18.39
C ARG A 714 12.72 -17.60 18.15
N GLY A 715 12.15 -16.55 18.74
CA GLY A 715 10.71 -16.23 18.65
C GLY A 715 9.78 -17.32 19.18
N GLY A 716 8.47 -17.17 18.95
CA GLY A 716 7.47 -18.23 19.10
C GLY A 716 7.29 -19.05 17.82
N THR A 717 6.47 -20.10 17.88
CA THR A 717 6.09 -20.92 16.69
C THR A 717 4.76 -20.49 16.07
N LEU A 718 4.00 -19.67 16.81
CA LEU A 718 2.73 -19.09 16.39
C LEU A 718 2.60 -17.68 16.99
N THR A 719 2.08 -16.72 16.23
CA THR A 719 1.87 -15.34 16.69
C THR A 719 0.38 -15.03 16.89
N VAL A 720 0.02 -14.29 17.94
CA VAL A 720 -1.35 -13.84 18.24
C VAL A 720 -1.40 -12.31 18.32
N SER A 721 -2.36 -11.71 17.61
CA SER A 721 -2.63 -10.27 17.62
C SER A 721 -4.09 -10.00 18.04
N ASN A 722 -4.31 -9.31 19.15
CA ASN A 722 -5.66 -8.99 19.63
C ASN A 722 -6.06 -7.57 19.17
N VAL A 723 -6.68 -7.49 17.99
CA VAL A 723 -7.14 -6.21 17.42
C VAL A 723 -8.46 -5.73 18.03
N GLY A 724 -9.31 -6.65 18.54
CA GLY A 724 -10.58 -6.33 19.20
C GLY A 724 -10.45 -5.55 20.52
N ALA A 725 -9.25 -5.58 21.13
CA ALA A 725 -8.89 -4.75 22.28
C ALA A 725 -8.56 -3.29 21.90
N VAL A 726 -8.23 -3.02 20.63
CA VAL A 726 -7.80 -1.70 20.15
C VAL A 726 -8.91 -1.00 19.34
N GLY A 727 -9.71 -1.74 18.59
CA GLY A 727 -10.79 -1.17 17.76
C GLY A 727 -12.02 -2.09 17.64
N ALA A 728 -13.03 -1.60 16.92
CA ALA A 728 -14.29 -2.30 16.67
C ALA A 728 -14.23 -3.28 15.47
N GLY A 729 -13.04 -3.63 14.99
CA GLY A 729 -12.87 -4.53 13.85
C GLY A 729 -13.21 -5.98 14.19
N LYS A 730 -14.18 -6.57 13.48
CA LYS A 730 -14.54 -8.00 13.63
C LYS A 730 -13.51 -8.94 13.00
N TRP A 731 -12.82 -8.47 11.96
CA TRP A 731 -11.85 -9.22 11.18
C TRP A 731 -10.62 -8.36 10.88
N ALA A 732 -9.47 -8.99 10.68
CA ALA A 732 -8.26 -8.34 10.19
C ALA A 732 -7.44 -9.33 9.36
N VAL A 733 -6.56 -8.85 8.50
CA VAL A 733 -5.62 -9.71 7.75
C VAL A 733 -4.25 -9.60 8.41
N PRO A 734 -3.88 -10.51 9.34
CA PRO A 734 -2.58 -10.45 9.98
C PRO A 734 -1.46 -10.72 8.98
N ARG A 735 -0.24 -10.28 9.30
CA ARG A 735 0.95 -10.48 8.47
C ARG A 735 2.00 -11.21 9.28
N LEU A 736 2.33 -12.42 8.85
CA LEU A 736 3.39 -13.22 9.47
C LEU A 736 4.75 -12.61 9.11
N VAL A 737 5.58 -12.35 10.11
CA VAL A 737 6.96 -11.89 9.93
C VAL A 737 7.92 -13.06 10.10
N GLN A 738 9.11 -12.97 9.49
CA GLN A 738 10.15 -14.00 9.68
C GLN A 738 10.56 -14.06 11.17
N GLY A 739 10.62 -15.27 11.73
CA GLY A 739 10.81 -15.50 13.17
C GLY A 739 9.52 -15.46 14.00
N GLY A 740 8.37 -15.15 13.41
CA GLY A 740 7.05 -15.18 14.06
C GLY A 740 6.35 -16.55 14.04
N GLY A 741 7.07 -17.61 13.67
CA GLY A 741 6.52 -18.96 13.49
C GLY A 741 6.01 -19.25 12.08
N VAL A 742 5.12 -20.24 11.95
CA VAL A 742 4.49 -20.64 10.67
C VAL A 742 3.07 -20.11 10.46
N ALA A 743 2.44 -19.60 11.52
CA ALA A 743 1.09 -19.04 11.46
C ALA A 743 0.93 -17.83 12.41
N ILE A 744 0.05 -16.91 12.03
CA ILE A 744 -0.39 -15.79 12.84
C ILE A 744 -1.93 -15.71 12.85
N VAL A 745 -2.51 -15.42 14.01
CA VAL A 745 -3.96 -15.16 14.16
C VAL A 745 -4.22 -13.75 14.64
N ALA A 746 -5.21 -13.09 14.03
CA ALA A 746 -5.83 -11.88 14.52
C ALA A 746 -7.17 -12.23 15.21
N VAL A 747 -7.33 -11.82 16.46
CA VAL A 747 -8.58 -11.94 17.23
C VAL A 747 -9.31 -10.61 17.17
N GLY A 748 -10.51 -10.64 16.57
CA GLY A 748 -11.38 -9.48 16.37
C GLY A 748 -12.14 -9.05 17.63
N ARG A 749 -13.04 -8.09 17.45
CA ARG A 749 -13.99 -7.66 18.48
C ARG A 749 -15.03 -8.76 18.72
N ALA A 750 -15.20 -9.17 19.97
CA ALA A 750 -16.29 -10.05 20.37
C ALA A 750 -17.62 -9.25 20.49
N GLU A 751 -18.71 -9.82 19.99
CA GLU A 751 -20.04 -9.20 19.95
C GLU A 751 -21.14 -10.21 20.27
N TRP A 752 -22.22 -9.73 20.89
CA TRP A 752 -23.41 -10.54 21.11
C TRP A 752 -24.27 -10.59 19.84
N VAL A 753 -24.41 -11.78 19.27
CA VAL A 753 -25.19 -12.07 18.07
C VAL A 753 -26.42 -12.88 18.44
N VAL A 754 -27.59 -12.49 17.93
CA VAL A 754 -28.83 -13.27 18.06
C VAL A 754 -28.94 -14.20 16.86
N LYS A 755 -28.99 -15.52 17.11
CA LYS A 755 -29.16 -16.53 16.06
C LYS A 755 -30.63 -16.69 15.66
N PRO A 756 -30.93 -17.24 14.46
CA PRO A 756 -32.27 -17.70 14.12
C PRO A 756 -32.78 -18.67 15.19
N GLY A 757 -33.90 -18.34 15.84
CA GLY A 757 -34.38 -19.02 17.05
C GLY A 757 -34.29 -18.19 18.34
N GLY A 758 -33.67 -17.01 18.31
CA GLY A 758 -33.63 -16.06 19.44
C GLY A 758 -32.51 -16.30 20.45
N GLU A 759 -31.74 -17.38 20.30
CA GLU A 759 -30.58 -17.68 21.13
C GLU A 759 -29.49 -16.61 20.96
N LYS A 760 -28.94 -16.10 22.06
CA LYS A 760 -27.97 -15.00 22.08
C LYS A 760 -26.58 -15.52 22.44
N ARG A 761 -25.65 -15.50 21.47
CA ARG A 761 -24.29 -16.02 21.61
C ARG A 761 -23.25 -14.90 21.54
N LEU A 762 -22.15 -15.04 22.26
CA LEU A 762 -21.02 -14.12 22.21
C LEU A 762 -20.00 -14.61 21.18
N GLU A 763 -20.05 -14.10 19.95
CA GLU A 763 -19.15 -14.54 18.87
C GLU A 763 -17.92 -13.64 18.75
N VAL A 764 -16.77 -14.24 18.40
CA VAL A 764 -15.56 -13.51 17.99
C VAL A 764 -15.10 -13.98 16.61
N GLY A 765 -14.73 -13.05 15.73
CA GLY A 765 -14.06 -13.36 14.48
C GLY A 765 -12.57 -13.61 14.71
N VAL A 766 -12.06 -14.74 14.20
CA VAL A 766 -10.62 -15.03 14.13
C VAL A 766 -10.17 -15.18 12.68
N SER A 767 -9.10 -14.46 12.34
CA SER A 767 -8.50 -14.49 10.99
C SER A 767 -7.06 -14.94 11.07
N TRP A 768 -6.72 -15.92 10.25
CA TRP A 768 -5.41 -16.55 10.17
C TRP A 768 -4.63 -16.09 8.95
N SER A 769 -3.31 -16.14 9.05
CA SER A 769 -2.42 -16.19 7.90
C SER A 769 -1.29 -17.17 8.18
N ALA A 770 -1.10 -18.15 7.29
CA ALA A 770 -0.12 -19.22 7.46
C ALA A 770 0.80 -19.33 6.24
N ASP A 771 2.03 -19.81 6.47
CA ASP A 771 3.05 -20.02 5.45
C ASP A 771 2.76 -21.28 4.62
N HIS A 772 2.32 -21.11 3.38
CA HIS A 772 1.95 -22.20 2.47
C HIS A 772 3.14 -23.07 2.03
N ARG A 773 4.37 -22.78 2.48
CA ARG A 773 5.53 -23.67 2.31
C ARG A 773 5.58 -24.81 3.32
N VAL A 774 4.78 -24.74 4.39
CA VAL A 774 4.80 -25.68 5.52
C VAL A 774 3.42 -26.13 5.94
N VAL A 775 2.44 -25.22 5.95
CA VAL A 775 1.07 -25.50 6.38
C VAL A 775 0.16 -25.60 5.17
N GLU A 776 -0.55 -26.71 5.03
CA GLU A 776 -1.56 -26.91 4.00
C GLU A 776 -2.94 -26.36 4.43
N GLY A 777 -3.79 -26.02 3.45
CA GLY A 777 -5.11 -25.46 3.72
C GLY A 777 -6.02 -26.34 4.58
N ALA A 778 -5.93 -27.67 4.39
CA ALA A 778 -6.67 -28.65 5.18
C ALA A 778 -6.17 -28.74 6.63
N GLU A 779 -4.86 -28.65 6.86
CA GLU A 779 -4.25 -28.67 8.20
C GLU A 779 -4.66 -27.44 9.01
N LEU A 780 -4.64 -26.25 8.39
CA LEU A 780 -5.07 -25.02 9.06
C LEU A 780 -6.56 -25.08 9.42
N ALA A 781 -7.41 -25.56 8.52
CA ALA A 781 -8.85 -25.72 8.81
C ALA A 781 -9.08 -26.70 9.98
N ALA A 782 -8.47 -27.89 9.93
CA ALA A 782 -8.61 -28.90 10.98
C ALA A 782 -8.04 -28.46 12.33
N PHE A 783 -6.94 -27.71 12.34
CA PHE A 783 -6.38 -27.08 13.54
C PHE A 783 -7.32 -26.02 14.14
N VAL A 784 -7.96 -25.20 13.31
CA VAL A 784 -8.92 -24.19 13.81
C VAL A 784 -10.18 -24.85 14.36
N GLU A 785 -10.65 -25.96 13.80
CA GLU A 785 -11.75 -26.74 14.36
C GLU A 785 -11.35 -27.48 15.66
N SER A 786 -10.11 -27.97 15.79
CA SER A 786 -9.55 -28.41 17.08
C SER A 786 -9.59 -27.26 18.10
N TRP A 787 -9.07 -26.08 17.76
CA TRP A 787 -9.09 -24.93 18.67
C TRP A 787 -10.51 -24.49 19.04
N ARG A 788 -11.44 -24.44 18.07
CA ARG A 788 -12.88 -24.22 18.32
C ARG A 788 -13.41 -25.20 19.36
N SER A 789 -13.14 -26.49 19.18
CA SER A 789 -13.62 -27.53 20.10
C SER A 789 -13.07 -27.42 21.52
N TRP A 790 -11.95 -26.70 21.74
CA TRP A 790 -11.42 -26.33 23.06
C TRP A 790 -12.04 -25.04 23.62
N VAL A 791 -12.35 -24.07 22.76
CA VAL A 791 -12.92 -22.77 23.11
C VAL A 791 -14.40 -22.88 23.46
N GLU A 792 -15.17 -23.59 22.64
CA GLU A 792 -16.63 -23.72 22.78
C GLU A 792 -17.02 -24.75 23.86
N ASN A 793 -16.11 -25.67 24.24
CA ASN A 793 -16.32 -26.67 25.29
C ASN A 793 -15.26 -26.56 26.41
N PRO A 794 -15.25 -25.48 27.21
CA PRO A 794 -14.19 -25.21 28.17
C PRO A 794 -14.14 -26.21 29.34
N ALA A 795 -15.17 -27.04 29.54
CA ALA A 795 -15.13 -28.20 30.44
C ALA A 795 -13.98 -29.16 30.12
N ARG A 796 -13.50 -29.21 28.87
CA ARG A 796 -12.31 -30.00 28.48
C ARG A 796 -11.03 -29.57 29.17
N LEU A 797 -10.96 -28.34 29.71
CA LEU A 797 -9.79 -27.86 30.47
C LEU A 797 -9.66 -28.53 31.86
N VAL A 798 -10.71 -29.18 32.35
CA VAL A 798 -10.69 -29.92 33.62
C VAL A 798 -9.75 -31.13 33.49
N GLY A 799 -8.80 -31.26 34.42
CA GLY A 799 -7.78 -32.31 34.41
C GLY A 799 -6.57 -32.05 33.51
N VAL A 800 -6.56 -30.98 32.71
CA VAL A 800 -5.45 -30.65 31.81
C VAL A 800 -4.37 -29.84 32.53
N GLY A 801 -3.55 -30.55 33.31
CA GLY A 801 -2.39 -30.00 34.04
C GLY A 801 -2.32 -30.41 35.51
N GLN A 802 -2.44 -31.71 35.79
CA GLN A 802 -1.75 -32.32 36.93
C GLN A 802 -0.30 -32.61 36.54
#